data_AF-A0A1A8AUB9-F1
#
_entry.id   AF-A0A1A8AUB9-F1
#
_cell.length_a   1.000
_cell.length_b   1.000
_cell.length_c   1.000
_cell.angle_alpha   90.00
_cell.angle_beta   90.00
_cell.angle_gamma   90.00
#
_symmetry.space_group_name_H-M   'P 1'
#
loop_
_entity.id
_entity.type
_entity.pdbx_description
1 polymer ?
#
loop_
_entity_poly.entity_id
_entity_poly.type
_entity_poly.pdbx_seq_one_letter_code
_entity_poly.pdbx_strand_id
1 'polypeptide(L)'
;MLDTESAAMESNGNANLPDFPVEGQAAEWSASHVSSEPQPALPGDSDASRDAPGQEQQQMNCTELASVEKAVEQFQLANAQLFQEEHPPPPPPPPPPPPPAEEAEQAAEPTGYQPEAAVQVESQDGAGEQLMEDGMELEEAPKDSVQESADPGEPQLPSEFEKLYKACEDTPDDFNAWVTLLQYVEQENFLVAARKSFDMFFLRYPYCYGYWKKYADLEKKHGNIQVAEEVYRRGLQAIPLSVDLWLHYLTFIKENSDLTDPETEGRIRASYEHAVLAAGTDFRSDRLWEAFITWETEQQKLANVTAIYDRILGIPTQLYSQHFQKFKDHVQNNHPRYFLSEEEFVQLRVELSKSSLSAMVGEDGEPSVAQEELPPGTEDLADPAKRVTEIENMRHKVIESRQEVFNHNEHEVSKRWAFEEGIKRPYFHVKALEKTQLNNWREYLEFEIENGTPERVVVLFERCLIACALYEEFWIKYAKYLEGFSTDGVRHVFKKACTIHLPKKPSIHVMWAAFEEQQGNIEEAQRILKFLEEAIPGLALVRLRRVSLERRRGNMEGAEALLREAMESAKSSVEMSFYAVKLARHLIKVQRSLSKAKKVLLEAIEKDQTSSKLYLNLLELEFSEGVQQNEAEILACFDRALRSSMPLESRITFSQRKVEFLEDFGSDINVLVAAYEEQQKLQKESESLKRKAENGYDSSQESDAKRQRVDDPSAVAANAMTDMQANSSAYNYNWYQQQYGGWGQNSWGQYNQYAQYNQYYPPPPT
;
A
#
# COMPACT_ATOMS: atom_id res chain seq x y z
N MET A 1 -53.43 10.74 -19.93
CA MET A 1 -54.79 10.30 -20.28
C MET A 1 -54.92 8.86 -19.82
N LEU A 2 -55.93 8.62 -18.99
CA LEU A 2 -56.45 7.36 -18.46
C LEU A 2 -55.71 6.72 -17.27
N ASP A 3 -56.21 7.15 -16.11
CA ASP A 3 -56.31 6.44 -14.83
C ASP A 3 -57.06 5.09 -14.92
N THR A 4 -56.75 4.18 -13.99
CA THR A 4 -57.66 3.44 -13.07
C THR A 4 -56.81 2.47 -12.21
N GLU A 5 -56.51 2.79 -10.95
CA GLU A 5 -57.25 2.44 -9.71
C GLU A 5 -57.39 0.93 -9.38
N SER A 6 -56.47 0.46 -8.51
CA SER A 6 -56.67 -0.12 -7.16
C SER A 6 -57.83 -1.08 -6.83
N ALA A 7 -57.52 -2.21 -6.18
CA ALA A 7 -58.21 -2.69 -4.97
C ALA A 7 -57.46 -3.86 -4.28
N ALA A 8 -57.39 -3.80 -2.95
CA ALA A 8 -56.82 -4.78 -2.03
C ALA A 8 -57.80 -5.91 -1.65
N MET A 9 -57.29 -7.07 -1.20
CA MET A 9 -57.86 -7.81 -0.06
C MET A 9 -56.96 -8.97 0.44
N GLU A 10 -56.89 -9.07 1.77
CA GLU A 10 -56.23 -10.09 2.59
C GLU A 10 -56.98 -11.44 2.60
N SER A 11 -56.28 -12.57 2.87
CA SER A 11 -56.77 -13.67 3.73
C SER A 11 -55.79 -14.86 3.83
N ASN A 12 -55.43 -15.16 5.08
CA ASN A 12 -54.86 -16.38 5.69
C ASN A 12 -54.93 -17.75 4.99
N GLY A 13 -53.90 -18.57 5.24
CA GLY A 13 -53.95 -20.04 5.14
C GLY A 13 -52.68 -20.75 5.65
N ASN A 14 -52.73 -21.25 6.90
CA ASN A 14 -51.79 -22.18 7.56
C ASN A 14 -51.55 -23.48 6.76
N ALA A 15 -50.33 -24.05 6.80
CA ALA A 15 -50.06 -25.39 7.40
C ALA A 15 -48.67 -25.99 7.02
N ASN A 16 -48.02 -26.52 8.06
CA ASN A 16 -47.14 -27.70 8.16
C ASN A 16 -45.63 -27.66 7.84
N LEU A 17 -44.86 -27.78 8.93
CA LEU A 17 -43.52 -28.37 9.09
C LEU A 17 -43.54 -29.89 8.84
N PRO A 18 -42.35 -30.52 8.66
CA PRO A 18 -41.95 -31.50 9.68
C PRO A 18 -40.45 -31.54 10.05
N ASP A 19 -40.24 -31.65 11.37
CA ASP A 19 -39.30 -32.42 12.19
C ASP A 19 -37.89 -32.88 11.74
N PHE A 20 -36.94 -32.58 12.65
CA PHE A 20 -35.62 -33.20 12.86
C PHE A 20 -35.71 -34.59 13.54
N PRO A 21 -34.61 -35.37 13.52
CA PRO A 21 -34.19 -36.11 14.69
C PRO A 21 -32.73 -35.84 15.13
N VAL A 22 -32.51 -36.05 16.43
CA VAL A 22 -31.30 -35.82 17.23
C VAL A 22 -30.67 -37.17 17.64
N GLU A 23 -29.43 -37.10 18.14
CA GLU A 23 -28.60 -38.12 18.83
C GLU A 23 -27.72 -39.00 17.90
N GLY A 24 -26.43 -39.25 18.11
CA GLY A 24 -25.51 -39.04 19.23
C GLY A 24 -24.56 -40.25 19.26
N GLN A 25 -23.23 -40.04 19.28
CA GLN A 25 -22.17 -40.89 19.90
C GLN A 25 -20.79 -40.72 19.24
N ALA A 26 -19.78 -40.82 20.11
CA ALA A 26 -18.35 -40.62 19.90
C ALA A 26 -17.66 -41.76 19.15
N ALA A 27 -16.56 -41.46 18.45
CA ALA A 27 -15.43 -42.39 18.28
C ALA A 27 -14.15 -41.67 17.83
N GLU A 28 -13.05 -42.09 18.43
CA GLU A 28 -11.66 -41.66 18.34
C GLU A 28 -11.06 -41.77 16.93
N TRP A 29 -10.18 -40.83 16.55
CA TRP A 29 -9.27 -41.00 15.41
C TRP A 29 -7.83 -40.84 15.89
N SER A 30 -7.10 -41.95 15.85
CA SER A 30 -5.68 -42.05 16.10
C SER A 30 -4.90 -41.85 14.80
N ALA A 31 -3.78 -41.14 14.90
CA ALA A 31 -2.81 -40.94 13.83
C ALA A 31 -1.79 -42.09 13.80
N SER A 32 -1.40 -42.55 12.61
CA SER A 32 0.03 -42.85 12.32
C SER A 32 0.29 -43.27 10.86
N HIS A 33 1.34 -42.65 10.33
CA HIS A 33 2.37 -43.19 9.43
C HIS A 33 1.99 -43.69 8.04
N VAL A 34 2.53 -42.99 7.02
CA VAL A 34 3.34 -43.64 5.97
C VAL A 34 4.51 -42.73 5.60
N SER A 35 5.72 -43.28 5.71
CA SER A 35 6.98 -42.76 5.16
C SER A 35 7.37 -43.51 3.88
N SER A 36 8.01 -42.77 2.97
CA SER A 36 9.16 -43.16 2.10
C SER A 36 9.08 -44.37 1.14
N GLU A 37 8.97 -44.06 -0.17
CA GLU A 37 9.91 -44.33 -1.31
C GLU A 37 10.69 -45.68 -1.43
N PRO A 38 11.30 -46.04 -2.61
CA PRO A 38 10.83 -46.02 -4.03
C PRO A 38 11.31 -47.26 -4.88
N GLN A 39 11.01 -47.24 -6.20
CA GLN A 39 11.63 -47.99 -7.34
C GLN A 39 11.11 -49.40 -7.76
N PRO A 40 11.37 -49.91 -9.01
CA PRO A 40 11.79 -49.28 -10.29
C PRO A 40 10.98 -49.74 -11.55
N ALA A 41 11.36 -49.17 -12.70
CA ALA A 41 10.75 -49.26 -14.04
C ALA A 41 11.03 -50.54 -14.86
N LEU A 42 10.19 -50.76 -15.90
CA LEU A 42 10.44 -51.14 -17.33
C LEU A 42 9.24 -51.95 -17.92
N PRO A 43 9.10 -52.15 -19.26
CA PRO A 43 8.68 -51.19 -20.30
C PRO A 43 7.55 -51.74 -21.23
N GLY A 44 7.04 -50.94 -22.18
CA GLY A 44 6.42 -51.48 -23.41
C GLY A 44 5.08 -50.84 -23.86
N ASP A 45 5.18 -50.10 -24.97
CA ASP A 45 4.23 -49.91 -26.09
C ASP A 45 2.72 -50.09 -25.89
N SER A 46 1.94 -49.05 -26.19
CA SER A 46 1.15 -48.92 -27.44
C SER A 46 -0.04 -47.96 -27.25
N ASP A 47 -0.04 -46.89 -28.05
CA ASP A 47 -1.18 -46.28 -28.75
C ASP A 47 -2.57 -46.23 -28.06
N ALA A 48 -3.01 -45.02 -27.67
CA ALA A 48 -4.41 -44.59 -27.76
C ALA A 48 -4.57 -43.13 -27.31
N SER A 49 -4.97 -42.30 -28.27
CA SER A 49 -5.66 -41.02 -28.13
C SER A 49 -6.58 -40.90 -26.91
N ARG A 50 -6.28 -39.97 -26.00
CA ARG A 50 -7.25 -39.31 -25.12
C ARG A 50 -6.80 -37.87 -24.84
N ASP A 51 -7.53 -36.92 -25.41
CA ASP A 51 -7.50 -35.51 -25.04
C ASP A 51 -7.68 -35.37 -23.52
N ALA A 52 -6.71 -34.73 -22.88
CA ALA A 52 -6.75 -34.39 -21.46
C ALA A 52 -7.01 -32.88 -21.33
N PRO A 53 -8.09 -32.44 -20.64
CA PRO A 53 -8.43 -31.02 -20.48
C PRO A 53 -7.46 -30.25 -19.54
N GLY A 54 -6.33 -30.85 -19.15
CA GLY A 54 -5.35 -30.26 -18.23
C GLY A 54 -4.19 -29.51 -18.90
N GLN A 55 -3.90 -29.77 -20.19
CA GLN A 55 -2.79 -29.11 -20.88
C GLN A 55 -3.13 -27.69 -21.32
N GLU A 56 -4.36 -27.42 -21.77
CA GLU A 56 -4.81 -26.06 -22.08
C GLU A 56 -4.93 -25.17 -20.83
N GLN A 57 -5.36 -25.72 -19.68
CA GLN A 57 -5.42 -24.96 -18.42
C GLN A 57 -4.03 -24.67 -17.83
N GLN A 58 -3.07 -25.58 -17.94
CA GLN A 58 -1.68 -25.31 -17.52
C GLN A 58 -0.96 -24.34 -18.45
N GLN A 59 -1.23 -24.41 -19.76
CA GLN A 59 -0.64 -23.51 -20.75
C GLN A 59 -1.26 -22.11 -20.66
N MET A 60 -2.58 -21.99 -20.45
CA MET A 60 -3.26 -20.73 -20.16
C MET A 60 -2.78 -20.11 -18.84
N ASN A 61 -2.67 -20.89 -17.76
CA ASN A 61 -2.11 -20.40 -16.50
C ASN A 61 -0.65 -19.93 -16.65
N CYS A 62 0.19 -20.63 -17.43
CA CYS A 62 1.58 -20.18 -17.67
C CYS A 62 1.63 -18.89 -18.49
N THR A 63 0.75 -18.70 -19.48
CA THR A 63 0.69 -17.47 -20.26
C THR A 63 0.10 -16.30 -19.48
N GLU A 64 -0.89 -16.54 -18.62
CA GLU A 64 -1.45 -15.53 -17.73
C GLU A 64 -0.44 -15.11 -16.66
N LEU A 65 0.26 -16.06 -16.02
CA LEU A 65 1.35 -15.76 -15.08
C LEU A 65 2.43 -14.89 -15.72
N ALA A 66 2.91 -15.27 -16.91
CA ALA A 66 3.91 -14.50 -17.65
C ALA A 66 3.38 -13.13 -18.08
N SER A 67 2.08 -13.00 -18.38
CA SER A 67 1.42 -11.74 -18.74
C SER A 67 1.34 -10.79 -17.54
N VAL A 68 1.01 -11.28 -16.34
CA VAL A 68 0.93 -10.46 -15.13
C VAL A 68 2.31 -10.07 -14.61
N GLU A 69 3.23 -11.03 -14.58
CA GLU A 69 4.64 -10.75 -14.26
C GLU A 69 5.18 -9.73 -15.24
N LYS A 70 4.94 -9.88 -16.55
CA LYS A 70 5.31 -8.87 -17.54
C LYS A 70 4.55 -7.57 -17.36
N ALA A 71 3.31 -7.53 -16.91
CA ALA A 71 2.58 -6.28 -16.65
C ALA A 71 3.14 -5.52 -15.45
N VAL A 72 3.42 -6.24 -14.36
CA VAL A 72 3.99 -5.72 -13.12
C VAL A 72 5.44 -5.31 -13.36
N GLU A 73 6.22 -6.15 -14.05
CA GLU A 73 7.57 -5.84 -14.50
C GLU A 73 7.55 -4.73 -15.51
N GLN A 74 6.66 -4.66 -16.50
CA GLN A 74 6.58 -3.57 -17.45
C GLN A 74 6.17 -2.27 -16.77
N PHE A 75 5.35 -2.31 -15.72
CA PHE A 75 5.06 -1.13 -14.91
C PHE A 75 6.28 -0.73 -14.08
N GLN A 76 6.97 -1.68 -13.44
CA GLN A 76 8.18 -1.44 -12.64
C GLN A 76 9.39 -1.05 -13.50
N LEU A 77 9.54 -1.63 -14.69
CA LEU A 77 10.55 -1.37 -15.71
C LEU A 77 10.22 -0.10 -16.46
N ALA A 78 8.98 0.20 -16.84
CA ALA A 78 8.65 1.53 -17.36
C ALA A 78 9.03 2.62 -16.34
N ASN A 79 8.82 2.36 -15.04
CA ASN A 79 9.25 3.25 -13.96
C ASN A 79 10.78 3.27 -13.72
N ALA A 80 11.50 2.18 -14.01
CA ALA A 80 12.95 2.07 -13.76
C ALA A 80 13.82 2.41 -14.98
N GLN A 81 13.38 2.06 -16.18
CA GLN A 81 14.01 2.32 -17.48
C GLN A 81 13.85 3.77 -17.92
N LEU A 82 12.83 4.46 -17.40
CA LEU A 82 12.65 5.90 -17.58
C LEU A 82 13.95 6.68 -17.35
N PHE A 83 14.85 6.18 -16.48
CA PHE A 83 15.90 6.98 -15.86
C PHE A 83 17.28 6.32 -15.76
N GLN A 84 17.57 5.24 -16.49
CA GLN A 84 18.95 4.74 -16.62
C GLN A 84 19.72 5.47 -17.73
N GLU A 85 20.24 6.66 -17.40
CA GLU A 85 21.47 7.19 -18.00
C GLU A 85 22.52 7.37 -16.88
N GLU A 86 23.78 7.09 -17.20
CA GLU A 86 24.89 6.76 -16.31
C GLU A 86 25.12 7.73 -15.13
N HIS A 87 24.94 7.24 -13.91
CA HIS A 87 25.69 7.79 -12.78
C HIS A 87 27.16 7.34 -12.93
N PRO A 88 28.15 8.26 -12.97
CA PRO A 88 29.54 7.84 -12.81
C PRO A 88 29.67 7.12 -11.45
N PRO A 89 30.47 6.04 -11.37
CA PRO A 89 30.61 5.28 -10.13
C PRO A 89 31.08 6.22 -9.01
N PRO A 90 30.55 6.07 -7.78
CA PRO A 90 30.99 6.88 -6.66
C PRO A 90 32.51 6.73 -6.49
N PRO A 91 33.24 7.82 -6.19
CA PRO A 91 34.68 7.73 -5.98
C PRO A 91 34.97 6.69 -4.88
N PRO A 92 36.01 5.87 -5.05
CA PRO A 92 36.34 4.86 -4.06
C PRO A 92 36.56 5.52 -2.70
N PRO A 93 36.13 4.87 -1.59
CA PRO A 93 36.33 5.41 -0.25
C PRO A 93 37.83 5.67 -0.01
N PRO A 94 38.19 6.74 0.71
CA PRO A 94 39.58 7.02 1.02
C PRO A 94 40.20 5.83 1.76
N PRO A 95 41.43 5.42 1.41
CA PRO A 95 42.06 4.29 2.06
C PRO A 95 42.21 4.57 3.56
N PRO A 96 42.05 3.54 4.42
CA PRO A 96 42.21 3.70 5.85
C PRO A 96 43.62 4.21 6.19
N PRO A 97 43.76 5.03 7.25
CA PRO A 97 45.06 5.56 7.64
C PRO A 97 46.02 4.42 7.96
N PRO A 98 47.30 4.51 7.54
CA PRO A 98 48.26 3.45 7.77
C PRO A 98 48.52 3.28 9.28
N PRO A 99 48.72 2.04 9.75
CA PRO A 99 49.11 1.79 11.14
C PRO A 99 50.51 2.38 11.42
N PRO A 100 50.83 2.68 12.69
CA PRO A 100 52.11 3.29 13.06
C PRO A 100 53.28 2.35 12.70
N ALA A 101 54.30 2.92 12.09
CA ALA A 101 55.51 2.21 11.68
C ALA A 101 56.31 1.71 12.91
N GLU A 102 56.53 0.40 12.98
CA GLU A 102 57.63 -0.20 13.74
C GLU A 102 58.84 -0.35 12.81
N GLU A 103 60.00 0.04 13.33
CA GLU A 103 61.31 0.02 12.69
C GLU A 103 61.82 -1.42 12.48
N ALA A 104 62.36 -1.73 11.29
CA ALA A 104 63.43 -2.73 11.12
C ALA A 104 64.12 -2.66 9.75
N GLU A 105 65.39 -2.26 9.78
CA GLU A 105 66.58 -2.65 9.01
C GLU A 105 66.51 -3.22 7.56
N GLN A 106 67.02 -2.38 6.64
CA GLN A 106 67.99 -2.60 5.56
C GLN A 106 68.35 -4.03 5.06
N ALA A 107 68.25 -4.22 3.74
CA ALA A 107 69.25 -4.97 2.94
C ALA A 107 69.24 -4.53 1.45
N ALA A 108 70.40 -4.64 0.81
CA ALA A 108 70.89 -3.88 -0.36
C ALA A 108 70.52 -4.41 -1.79
N GLU A 109 70.41 -3.44 -2.73
CA GLU A 109 70.98 -3.35 -4.11
C GLU A 109 70.67 -4.39 -5.24
N PRO A 110 70.94 -4.10 -6.56
CA PRO A 110 70.80 -2.83 -7.32
C PRO A 110 70.38 -3.00 -8.83
N THR A 111 70.28 -1.87 -9.56
CA THR A 111 70.41 -1.65 -11.03
C THR A 111 69.33 -2.22 -11.99
N GLY A 112 68.89 -1.57 -13.07
CA GLY A 112 69.27 -0.32 -13.74
C GLY A 112 68.52 -0.15 -15.09
N TYR A 113 68.79 0.97 -15.77
CA TYR A 113 68.46 1.36 -17.16
C TYR A 113 67.19 2.19 -17.46
N GLN A 114 67.42 3.51 -17.57
CA GLN A 114 66.80 4.41 -18.57
C GLN A 114 67.59 4.31 -19.91
N PRO A 115 67.12 4.89 -21.03
CA PRO A 115 67.50 6.30 -21.31
C PRO A 115 66.48 7.17 -22.10
N GLU A 116 66.58 8.50 -21.86
CA GLU A 116 66.58 9.65 -22.82
C GLU A 116 65.33 9.94 -23.68
N ALA A 117 64.91 11.16 -24.04
CA ALA A 117 65.44 12.55 -24.02
C ALA A 117 64.21 13.51 -24.05
N ALA A 118 64.11 14.61 -23.27
CA ALA A 118 64.70 15.95 -23.42
C ALA A 118 64.32 16.74 -24.70
N VAL A 119 63.49 17.80 -24.55
CA VAL A 119 63.68 19.13 -25.18
C VAL A 119 63.16 20.21 -24.22
N GLN A 120 64.00 21.22 -24.01
CA GLN A 120 63.87 22.42 -23.18
C GLN A 120 63.17 23.58 -23.90
N VAL A 121 62.80 24.64 -23.17
CA VAL A 121 63.21 26.08 -23.30
C VAL A 121 62.27 26.86 -22.34
N GLU A 122 62.71 27.26 -21.12
CA GLU A 122 63.25 28.59 -20.74
C GLU A 122 62.36 29.78 -21.18
N SER A 123 62.11 30.87 -20.46
CA SER A 123 62.43 31.41 -19.13
C SER A 123 61.84 32.84 -19.15
N GLN A 124 61.30 33.38 -18.06
CA GLN A 124 61.53 34.80 -17.76
C GLN A 124 61.31 35.14 -16.28
N ASP A 125 62.34 35.80 -15.77
CA ASP A 125 62.65 36.23 -14.41
C ASP A 125 61.87 37.45 -13.90
N GLY A 126 61.98 37.65 -12.58
CA GLY A 126 62.09 38.97 -11.94
C GLY A 126 61.14 39.15 -10.76
N ALA A 127 61.53 38.76 -9.53
CA ALA A 127 62.26 39.56 -8.52
C ALA A 127 61.43 40.74 -7.95
N GLY A 128 61.32 41.04 -6.66
CA GLY A 128 61.81 40.59 -5.34
C GLY A 128 60.93 41.34 -4.30
N GLU A 129 61.13 41.42 -2.99
CA GLU A 129 62.11 40.97 -2.00
C GLU A 129 61.60 41.48 -0.62
N GLN A 130 62.20 41.02 0.49
CA GLN A 130 62.12 41.48 1.91
C GLN A 130 61.03 40.80 2.78
N LEU A 131 61.31 39.85 3.69
CA LEU A 131 62.32 39.63 4.76
C LEU A 131 62.25 40.62 5.95
N MET A 132 61.89 40.08 7.13
CA MET A 132 62.64 40.04 8.42
C MET A 132 61.65 39.72 9.57
N GLU A 133 61.81 38.59 10.29
CA GLU A 133 62.59 38.43 11.55
C GLU A 133 61.94 39.17 12.74
N ASP A 134 61.83 38.69 13.97
CA ASP A 134 62.29 37.51 14.71
C ASP A 134 61.60 37.60 16.10
N GLY A 135 61.53 36.51 16.90
CA GLY A 135 61.17 36.67 18.32
C GLY A 135 60.49 35.50 19.02
N MET A 136 61.32 34.61 19.55
CA MET A 136 61.05 33.45 20.40
C MET A 136 60.77 33.84 21.88
N GLU A 137 59.88 33.11 22.57
CA GLU A 137 59.99 32.57 23.96
C GLU A 137 58.66 32.50 24.76
N LEU A 138 58.20 31.25 24.96
CA LEU A 138 57.79 30.57 26.21
C LEU A 138 57.07 31.36 27.33
N GLU A 139 55.81 31.00 27.65
CA GLU A 139 55.41 30.24 28.86
C GLU A 139 53.87 30.11 29.00
N GLU A 140 53.45 29.19 29.88
CA GLU A 140 52.21 28.42 29.92
C GLU A 140 50.90 29.15 30.31
N ALA A 141 49.79 28.46 29.99
CA ALA A 141 48.34 28.70 30.19
C ALA A 141 47.92 29.04 31.66
N PRO A 142 46.64 29.41 32.00
CA PRO A 142 45.38 29.16 31.25
C PRO A 142 44.20 30.18 31.42
N LYS A 143 43.09 29.84 30.74
CA LYS A 143 41.67 30.11 31.02
C LYS A 143 40.95 31.38 30.49
N ASP A 144 39.84 31.05 29.82
CA ASP A 144 38.55 31.73 29.76
C ASP A 144 38.41 33.00 28.92
N SER A 145 37.99 32.83 27.66
CA SER A 145 36.66 33.24 27.15
C SER A 145 36.70 33.31 25.62
N VAL A 146 36.32 32.21 24.95
CA VAL A 146 36.08 32.24 23.51
C VAL A 146 34.75 32.95 23.29
N GLN A 147 34.82 34.21 22.89
CA GLN A 147 33.79 34.83 22.06
C GLN A 147 33.73 34.03 20.76
N GLU A 148 32.64 33.28 20.58
CA GLU A 148 32.25 32.76 19.27
C GLU A 148 32.06 33.95 18.32
N SER A 149 33.04 34.14 17.44
CA SER A 149 32.89 34.94 16.25
C SER A 149 31.92 34.23 15.32
N ALA A 150 30.71 34.78 15.22
CA ALA A 150 29.70 34.38 14.25
C ALA A 150 30.28 34.38 12.83
N ASP A 151 30.16 33.23 12.17
CA ASP A 151 30.46 33.02 10.76
C ASP A 151 29.50 33.85 9.88
N PRO A 152 29.95 34.49 8.78
CA PRO A 152 29.11 35.38 8.00
C PRO A 152 28.14 34.59 7.09
N GLY A 153 26.88 34.53 7.50
CA GLY A 153 25.74 34.68 6.59
C GLY A 153 25.22 33.44 5.86
N GLU A 154 24.73 32.44 6.61
CA GLU A 154 23.56 31.71 6.12
C GLU A 154 22.34 32.66 6.17
N PRO A 155 21.54 32.78 5.09
CA PRO A 155 20.32 33.57 5.14
C PRO A 155 19.39 32.95 6.19
N GLN A 156 19.23 33.64 7.32
CA GLN A 156 18.36 33.20 8.40
C GLN A 156 16.96 32.98 7.84
N LEU A 157 16.49 31.73 7.92
CA LEU A 157 15.14 31.37 7.51
C LEU A 157 14.16 32.26 8.28
N PRO A 158 13.12 32.81 7.63
CA PRO A 158 12.15 33.66 8.30
C PRO A 158 11.56 32.95 9.53
N SER A 159 11.43 33.65 10.66
CA SER A 159 10.92 33.03 11.91
C SER A 159 9.53 32.40 11.75
N GLU A 160 8.74 32.85 10.77
CA GLU A 160 7.44 32.27 10.41
C GLU A 160 7.59 30.94 9.66
N PHE A 161 8.64 30.76 8.84
CA PHE A 161 8.96 29.48 8.20
C PHE A 161 9.18 28.40 9.26
N GLU A 162 10.01 28.67 10.27
CA GLU A 162 10.33 27.67 11.30
C GLU A 162 9.09 27.25 12.10
N LYS A 163 8.18 28.20 12.39
CA LYS A 163 6.91 27.89 13.06
C LYS A 163 6.02 26.99 12.21
N LEU A 164 5.83 27.33 10.94
CA LEU A 164 5.00 26.55 10.01
C LEU A 164 5.61 25.18 9.71
N TYR A 165 6.92 25.12 9.54
CA TYR A 165 7.66 23.90 9.30
C TYR A 165 7.59 22.97 10.51
N LYS A 166 7.80 23.50 11.73
CA LYS A 166 7.64 22.74 12.97
C LYS A 166 6.22 22.22 13.17
N ALA A 167 5.20 23.01 12.85
CA ALA A 167 3.81 22.54 12.90
C ALA A 167 3.59 21.32 11.98
N CYS A 168 4.21 21.30 10.80
CA CYS A 168 4.17 20.16 9.89
C CYS A 168 4.98 18.95 10.40
N GLU A 169 6.10 19.16 11.10
CA GLU A 169 6.86 18.08 11.74
C GLU A 169 6.12 17.45 12.92
N ASP A 170 5.45 18.27 13.74
CA ASP A 170 4.66 17.82 14.88
C ASP A 170 3.38 17.09 14.43
N THR A 171 2.81 17.52 13.30
CA THR A 171 1.60 16.91 12.70
C THR A 171 1.76 16.56 11.22
N PRO A 172 2.54 15.51 10.88
CA PRO A 172 2.86 15.17 9.48
C PRO A 172 1.65 14.77 8.63
N ASP A 173 0.55 14.33 9.26
CA ASP A 173 -0.68 13.92 8.58
C ASP A 173 -1.66 15.09 8.34
N ASP A 174 -1.37 16.30 8.85
CA ASP A 174 -2.22 17.48 8.61
C ASP A 174 -1.91 18.11 7.26
N PHE A 175 -2.68 17.70 6.26
CA PHE A 175 -2.58 18.24 4.92
C PHE A 175 -2.72 19.77 4.86
N ASN A 176 -3.58 20.39 5.69
CA ASN A 176 -3.78 21.84 5.61
C ASN A 176 -2.56 22.61 6.10
N ALA A 177 -1.88 22.12 7.14
CA ALA A 177 -0.63 22.69 7.62
C ALA A 177 0.43 22.71 6.50
N TRP A 178 0.56 21.60 5.77
CA TRP A 178 1.45 21.52 4.60
C TRP A 178 1.04 22.51 3.51
N VAL A 179 -0.25 22.62 3.17
CA VAL A 179 -0.71 23.58 2.15
C VAL A 179 -0.37 25.02 2.55
N THR A 180 -0.56 25.39 3.81
CA THR A 180 -0.19 26.73 4.30
C THR A 180 1.31 26.97 4.23
N LEU A 181 2.14 26.00 4.62
CA LEU A 181 3.60 26.08 4.49
C LEU A 181 4.04 26.23 3.03
N LEU A 182 3.48 25.43 2.12
CA LEU A 182 3.82 25.46 0.70
C LEU A 182 3.40 26.79 0.04
N GLN A 183 2.23 27.32 0.39
CA GLN A 183 1.80 28.65 -0.07
C GLN A 183 2.73 29.75 0.44
N TYR A 184 3.18 29.66 1.71
CA TYR A 184 4.11 30.62 2.28
C TYR A 184 5.48 30.60 1.57
N VAL A 185 6.08 29.43 1.36
CA VAL A 185 7.38 29.33 0.66
C VAL A 185 7.29 29.73 -0.82
N GLU A 186 6.13 29.51 -1.47
CA GLU A 186 5.86 30.01 -2.82
C GLU A 186 5.80 31.54 -2.86
N GLN A 187 5.19 32.18 -1.85
CA GLN A 187 5.06 33.65 -1.77
C GLN A 187 6.38 34.34 -1.45
N GLU A 188 7.11 33.81 -0.47
CA GLU A 188 8.40 34.37 -0.06
C GLU A 188 9.52 34.07 -1.06
N ASN A 189 9.33 33.07 -1.93
CA ASN A 189 10.23 32.71 -3.01
C ASN A 189 11.66 32.35 -2.53
N PHE A 190 11.78 31.80 -1.32
CA PHE A 190 13.05 31.28 -0.78
C PHE A 190 13.28 29.85 -1.26
N LEU A 191 14.15 29.69 -2.27
CA LEU A 191 14.36 28.42 -2.96
C LEU A 191 14.79 27.26 -2.05
N VAL A 192 15.74 27.48 -1.15
CA VAL A 192 16.25 26.42 -0.25
C VAL A 192 15.15 25.92 0.69
N ALA A 193 14.36 26.85 1.24
CA ALA A 193 13.22 26.55 2.10
C ALA A 193 12.14 25.79 1.32
N ALA A 194 11.85 26.24 0.08
CA ALA A 194 10.88 25.60 -0.79
C ALA A 194 11.27 24.16 -1.12
N ARG A 195 12.52 23.92 -1.55
CA ARG A 195 13.04 22.57 -1.85
C ARG A 195 12.80 21.62 -0.68
N LYS A 196 13.23 22.03 0.52
CA LYS A 196 13.07 21.25 1.76
C LYS A 196 11.60 20.95 2.07
N SER A 197 10.72 21.95 1.98
CA SER A 197 9.29 21.78 2.25
C SER A 197 8.60 20.86 1.24
N PHE A 198 8.88 21.01 -0.06
CA PHE A 198 8.32 20.17 -1.10
C PHE A 198 8.80 18.72 -0.97
N ASP A 199 10.10 18.50 -0.78
CA ASP A 199 10.67 17.15 -0.65
C ASP A 199 10.06 16.41 0.56
N MET A 200 9.92 17.08 1.71
CA MET A 200 9.27 16.51 2.90
C MET A 200 7.78 16.24 2.68
N PHE A 201 7.07 17.14 2.00
CA PHE A 201 5.66 16.95 1.65
C PHE A 201 5.45 15.70 0.78
N PHE A 202 6.30 15.49 -0.24
CA PHE A 202 6.18 14.35 -1.15
C PHE A 202 6.52 13.00 -0.49
N LEU A 203 7.26 12.99 0.62
CA LEU A 203 7.44 11.76 1.40
C LEU A 203 6.11 11.22 1.97
N ARG A 204 5.10 12.09 2.19
CA ARG A 204 3.78 11.67 2.70
C ARG A 204 2.68 11.72 1.63
N TYR A 205 2.73 12.70 0.74
CA TYR A 205 1.71 12.92 -0.29
C TYR A 205 2.28 12.91 -1.72
N PRO A 206 2.94 11.83 -2.14
CA PRO A 206 3.54 11.75 -3.46
C PRO A 206 2.52 11.82 -4.59
N TYR A 207 1.25 11.46 -4.33
CA TYR A 207 0.17 11.38 -5.31
C TYR A 207 -0.48 12.74 -5.67
N CYS A 208 -0.01 13.84 -5.09
CA CYS A 208 -0.50 15.18 -5.39
C CYS A 208 0.24 15.82 -6.59
N TYR A 209 -0.03 15.35 -7.81
CA TYR A 209 0.65 15.82 -9.04
C TYR A 209 0.69 17.34 -9.23
N GLY A 210 -0.35 18.06 -8.79
CA GLY A 210 -0.41 19.52 -8.88
C GLY A 210 0.73 20.22 -8.16
N TYR A 211 1.23 19.66 -7.06
CA TYR A 211 2.38 20.22 -6.33
C TYR A 211 3.71 19.89 -6.99
N TRP A 212 3.83 18.73 -7.66
CA TRP A 212 5.01 18.40 -8.47
C TRP A 212 5.20 19.43 -9.58
N LYS A 213 4.12 19.78 -10.29
CA LYS A 213 4.12 20.85 -11.30
C LYS A 213 4.55 22.19 -10.70
N LYS A 214 3.97 22.59 -9.57
CA LYS A 214 4.32 23.86 -8.90
C LYS A 214 5.79 23.93 -8.49
N TYR A 215 6.34 22.82 -7.98
CA TYR A 215 7.75 22.75 -7.60
C TYR A 215 8.66 22.89 -8.83
N ALA A 216 8.35 22.17 -9.92
CA ALA A 216 9.10 22.30 -11.17
C ALA A 216 9.00 23.72 -11.77
N ASP A 217 7.81 24.33 -11.74
CA ASP A 217 7.60 25.71 -12.18
C ASP A 217 8.39 26.72 -11.33
N LEU A 218 8.53 26.47 -10.02
CA LEU A 218 9.34 27.31 -9.12
C LEU A 218 10.83 27.22 -9.46
N GLU A 219 11.36 26.02 -9.71
CA GLU A 219 12.75 25.83 -10.13
C GLU A 219 13.01 26.46 -11.50
N LYS A 220 12.08 26.31 -12.45
CA LYS A 220 12.14 26.95 -13.77
C LYS A 220 12.19 28.47 -13.66
N LYS A 221 11.38 29.08 -12.78
CA LYS A 221 11.40 30.53 -12.53
C LYS A 221 12.76 31.04 -12.02
N HIS A 222 13.52 30.20 -11.31
CA HIS A 222 14.86 30.53 -10.84
C HIS A 222 15.97 30.20 -11.87
N GLY A 223 15.62 29.71 -13.06
CA GLY A 223 16.57 29.35 -14.11
C GLY A 223 17.20 27.96 -13.95
N ASN A 224 16.79 27.17 -12.96
CA ASN A 224 17.34 25.83 -12.70
C ASN A 224 16.62 24.76 -13.51
N ILE A 225 16.77 24.80 -14.84
CA ILE A 225 16.03 23.93 -15.76
C ILE A 225 16.30 22.43 -15.48
N GLN A 226 17.56 22.05 -15.24
CA GLN A 226 17.92 20.66 -14.93
C GLN A 226 17.25 20.13 -13.65
N VAL A 227 17.15 20.97 -12.62
CA VAL A 227 16.48 20.60 -11.37
C VAL A 227 14.97 20.49 -11.59
N ALA A 228 14.38 21.39 -12.37
CA ALA A 228 12.97 21.31 -12.75
C ALA A 228 12.65 20.00 -13.51
N GLU A 229 13.52 19.59 -14.43
CA GLU A 229 13.42 18.31 -15.13
C GLU A 229 13.44 17.14 -14.15
N GLU A 230 14.41 17.12 -13.23
CA GLU A 230 14.51 16.07 -12.20
C GLU A 230 13.28 16.03 -11.28
N VAL A 231 12.69 17.18 -10.95
CA VAL A 231 11.43 17.24 -10.19
C VAL A 231 10.29 16.56 -10.95
N TYR A 232 10.15 16.80 -12.26
CA TYR A 232 9.17 16.08 -13.08
C TYR A 232 9.45 14.58 -13.09
N ARG A 233 10.71 14.17 -13.27
CA ARG A 233 11.12 12.76 -13.31
C ARG A 233 10.77 12.03 -12.02
N ARG A 234 11.10 12.61 -10.85
CA ARG A 234 10.70 12.07 -9.53
C ARG A 234 9.19 12.00 -9.36
N GLY A 235 8.46 13.02 -9.82
CA GLY A 235 7.00 13.04 -9.79
C GLY A 235 6.38 11.94 -10.64
N LEU A 236 6.92 11.70 -11.84
CA LEU A 236 6.48 10.63 -12.74
C LEU A 236 6.84 9.24 -12.23
N GLN A 237 7.99 9.09 -11.55
CA GLN A 237 8.34 7.85 -10.86
C GLN A 237 7.34 7.56 -9.71
N ALA A 238 6.87 8.60 -9.03
CA ALA A 238 5.90 8.48 -7.95
C ALA A 238 4.47 8.23 -8.46
N ILE A 239 4.06 8.88 -9.56
CA ILE A 239 2.70 8.79 -10.14
C ILE A 239 2.75 8.60 -11.67
N PRO A 240 3.15 7.43 -12.16
CA PRO A 240 3.35 7.21 -13.60
C PRO A 240 2.05 7.24 -14.41
N LEU A 241 0.88 7.02 -13.78
CA LEU A 241 -0.42 7.10 -14.48
C LEU A 241 -1.00 8.52 -14.54
N SER A 242 -0.30 9.54 -14.03
CA SER A 242 -0.80 10.92 -14.09
C SER A 242 -0.64 11.50 -15.49
N VAL A 243 -1.70 11.40 -16.30
CA VAL A 243 -1.77 12.00 -17.65
C VAL A 243 -1.44 13.49 -17.63
N ASP A 244 -1.96 14.24 -16.65
CA ASP A 244 -1.68 15.68 -16.51
C ASP A 244 -0.20 15.97 -16.24
N LEU A 245 0.47 15.17 -15.41
CA LEU A 245 1.88 15.36 -15.10
C LEU A 245 2.76 15.06 -16.31
N TRP A 246 2.44 14.01 -17.07
CA TRP A 246 3.08 13.72 -18.35
C TRP A 246 2.92 14.88 -19.35
N LEU A 247 1.70 15.41 -19.52
CA LEU A 247 1.47 16.54 -20.41
C LEU A 247 2.28 17.79 -20.00
N HIS A 248 2.40 18.05 -18.70
CA HIS A 248 3.25 19.15 -18.22
C HIS A 248 4.74 18.90 -18.48
N TYR A 249 5.23 17.69 -18.23
CA TYR A 249 6.61 17.30 -18.53
C TYR A 249 6.93 17.38 -20.03
N LEU A 250 6.04 16.86 -20.88
CA LEU A 250 6.17 16.90 -22.34
C LEU A 250 6.17 18.34 -22.88
N THR A 251 5.35 19.21 -22.29
CA THR A 251 5.36 20.65 -22.62
C THR A 251 6.67 21.30 -22.16
N PHE A 252 7.14 20.96 -20.96
CA PHE A 252 8.40 21.47 -20.41
C PHE A 252 9.60 21.09 -21.28
N ILE A 253 9.75 19.81 -21.67
CA ILE A 253 10.88 19.41 -22.52
C ILE A 253 10.80 20.09 -23.89
N LYS A 254 9.61 20.27 -24.48
CA LYS A 254 9.45 20.98 -25.76
C LYS A 254 9.89 22.44 -25.68
N GLU A 255 9.54 23.14 -24.60
CA GLU A 255 9.86 24.55 -24.40
C GLU A 255 11.34 24.81 -24.06
N ASN A 256 12.01 23.85 -23.43
CA ASN A 256 13.37 24.02 -22.90
C ASN A 256 14.44 23.19 -23.63
N SER A 257 14.07 22.46 -24.68
CA SER A 257 15.05 21.74 -25.52
C SER A 257 15.65 22.63 -26.59
N ASP A 258 16.90 22.34 -26.96
CA ASP A 258 17.58 23.01 -28.07
C ASP A 258 17.09 22.45 -29.41
N LEU A 259 16.38 23.27 -30.19
CA LEU A 259 15.88 22.91 -31.52
C LEU A 259 17.00 22.77 -32.57
N THR A 260 18.23 23.21 -32.27
CA THR A 260 19.38 23.05 -33.16
C THR A 260 20.04 21.69 -33.04
N ASP A 261 19.77 20.95 -31.96
CA ASP A 261 20.27 19.62 -31.71
C ASP A 261 19.44 18.56 -32.48
N PRO A 262 20.04 17.78 -33.40
CA PRO A 262 19.37 16.69 -34.10
C PRO A 262 18.80 15.60 -33.18
N GLU A 263 19.32 15.43 -31.97
CA GLU A 263 18.86 14.40 -31.02
C GLU A 263 17.60 14.82 -30.24
N THR A 264 17.30 16.12 -30.17
CA THR A 264 16.12 16.66 -29.47
C THR A 264 14.82 16.02 -29.96
N GLU A 265 14.68 15.84 -31.28
CA GLU A 265 13.49 15.22 -31.85
C GLU A 265 13.32 13.76 -31.39
N GLY A 266 14.43 13.03 -31.30
CA GLY A 266 14.47 11.65 -30.80
C GLY A 266 14.11 11.57 -29.31
N ARG A 267 14.66 12.48 -28.49
CA ARG A 267 14.39 12.55 -27.05
C ARG A 267 12.93 12.87 -26.73
N ILE A 268 12.33 13.82 -27.47
CA ILE A 268 10.91 14.16 -27.30
C ILE A 268 10.02 12.99 -27.72
N ARG A 269 10.31 12.31 -28.84
CA ARG A 269 9.59 11.09 -29.25
C ARG A 269 9.66 10.00 -28.21
N ALA A 270 10.86 9.72 -27.72
CA ALA A 270 11.06 8.73 -26.66
C ALA A 270 10.21 9.09 -25.45
N SER A 271 10.21 10.36 -25.01
CA SER A 271 9.39 10.80 -23.88
C SER A 271 7.88 10.58 -24.11
N TYR A 272 7.38 10.82 -25.32
CA TYR A 272 5.99 10.51 -25.68
C TYR A 272 5.70 9.01 -25.63
N GLU A 273 6.59 8.17 -26.16
CA GLU A 273 6.44 6.71 -26.10
C GLU A 273 6.40 6.21 -24.66
N HIS A 274 7.26 6.73 -23.78
CA HIS A 274 7.23 6.39 -22.35
C HIS A 274 5.92 6.82 -21.70
N ALA A 275 5.43 8.02 -22.03
CA ALA A 275 4.17 8.53 -21.48
C ALA A 275 2.98 7.63 -21.86
N VAL A 276 2.88 7.20 -23.11
CA VAL A 276 1.78 6.32 -23.56
C VAL A 276 1.93 4.89 -23.06
N LEU A 277 3.16 4.40 -22.84
CA LEU A 277 3.39 3.10 -22.20
C LEU A 277 2.97 3.11 -20.72
N ALA A 278 3.20 4.23 -20.02
CA ALA A 278 2.87 4.36 -18.60
C ALA A 278 1.39 4.69 -18.33
N ALA A 279 0.81 5.62 -19.10
CA ALA A 279 -0.52 6.21 -18.84
C ALA A 279 -1.48 6.16 -20.04
N GLY A 280 -1.06 5.62 -21.19
CA GLY A 280 -1.87 5.62 -22.43
C GLY A 280 -3.06 4.66 -22.40
N THR A 281 -3.13 3.75 -21.43
CA THR A 281 -4.27 2.84 -21.21
C THR A 281 -5.30 3.39 -20.23
N ASP A 282 -5.08 4.59 -19.66
CA ASP A 282 -6.10 5.28 -18.87
C ASP A 282 -7.27 5.68 -19.78
N PHE A 283 -8.50 5.46 -19.31
CA PHE A 283 -9.71 5.81 -20.03
C PHE A 283 -9.80 7.31 -20.38
N ARG A 284 -9.13 8.18 -19.62
CA ARG A 284 -9.06 9.65 -19.84
C ARG A 284 -7.71 10.11 -20.40
N SER A 285 -6.97 9.21 -21.06
CA SER A 285 -5.67 9.51 -21.70
C SER A 285 -5.79 10.22 -23.05
N ASP A 286 -7.00 10.57 -23.51
CA ASP A 286 -7.26 11.14 -24.84
C ASP A 286 -6.33 12.32 -25.17
N ARG A 287 -6.16 13.26 -24.23
CA ARG A 287 -5.31 14.45 -24.42
C ARG A 287 -3.83 14.11 -24.63
N LEU A 288 -3.34 13.03 -24.02
CA LEU A 288 -1.95 12.57 -24.20
C LEU A 288 -1.73 12.06 -25.61
N TRP A 289 -2.64 11.22 -26.10
CA TRP A 289 -2.58 10.70 -27.45
C TRP A 289 -2.73 11.80 -28.50
N GLU A 290 -3.66 12.73 -28.30
CA GLU A 290 -3.81 13.89 -29.18
C GLU A 290 -2.54 14.73 -29.24
N ALA A 291 -1.93 15.02 -28.08
CA ALA A 291 -0.66 15.75 -28.04
C ALA A 291 0.47 15.03 -28.79
N PHE A 292 0.49 13.69 -28.77
CA PHE A 292 1.47 12.90 -29.49
C PHE A 292 1.21 12.93 -31.01
N ILE A 293 -0.04 12.73 -31.43
CA ILE A 293 -0.48 12.79 -32.83
C ILE A 293 -0.19 14.17 -33.43
N THR A 294 -0.54 15.24 -32.73
CA THR A 294 -0.28 16.62 -33.16
C THR A 294 1.21 16.85 -33.35
N TRP A 295 2.04 16.37 -32.42
CA TRP A 295 3.48 16.52 -32.51
C TRP A 295 4.09 15.77 -33.70
N GLU A 296 3.75 14.50 -33.93
CA GLU A 296 4.26 13.76 -35.11
C GLU A 296 3.74 14.34 -36.43
N THR A 297 2.53 14.92 -36.43
CA THR A 297 1.99 15.64 -37.58
C THR A 297 2.80 16.91 -37.87
N GLU A 298 3.18 17.66 -36.84
CA GLU A 298 4.09 18.82 -36.98
C GLU A 298 5.47 18.42 -37.50
N GLN A 299 6.00 17.25 -37.10
CA GLN A 299 7.24 16.67 -37.64
C GLN A 299 7.10 16.11 -39.07
N GLN A 300 5.91 16.16 -39.67
CA GLN A 300 5.61 15.62 -41.01
C GLN A 300 5.86 14.11 -41.16
N LYS A 301 5.87 13.36 -40.05
CA LYS A 301 6.07 11.90 -40.05
C LYS A 301 4.74 11.17 -40.06
N LEU A 302 4.06 11.21 -41.21
CA LEU A 302 2.69 10.69 -41.35
C LEU A 302 2.58 9.17 -41.07
N ALA A 303 3.59 8.37 -41.38
CA ALA A 303 3.61 6.94 -41.06
C ALA A 303 3.62 6.66 -39.54
N ASN A 304 4.26 7.53 -38.75
CA ASN A 304 4.21 7.42 -37.29
C ASN A 304 2.82 7.79 -36.77
N VAL A 305 2.18 8.81 -37.37
CA VAL A 305 0.82 9.22 -37.02
C VAL A 305 -0.17 8.07 -37.20
N THR A 306 -0.09 7.33 -38.31
CA THR A 306 -0.90 6.12 -38.52
C THR A 306 -0.58 5.01 -37.55
N ALA A 307 0.70 4.75 -37.25
CA ALA A 307 1.07 3.76 -36.23
C ALA A 307 0.51 4.11 -34.83
N ILE A 308 0.44 5.40 -34.49
CA ILE A 308 -0.20 5.87 -33.25
C ILE A 308 -1.72 5.65 -33.29
N TYR A 309 -2.37 5.94 -34.43
CA TYR A 309 -3.80 5.66 -34.61
C TYR A 309 -4.11 4.17 -34.50
N ASP A 310 -3.30 3.30 -35.10
CA ASP A 310 -3.48 1.84 -35.03
C ASP A 310 -3.42 1.33 -33.58
N ARG A 311 -2.62 1.97 -32.71
CA ARG A 311 -2.58 1.67 -31.27
C ARG A 311 -3.81 2.19 -30.53
N ILE A 312 -4.12 3.49 -30.63
CA ILE A 312 -5.19 4.11 -29.84
C ILE A 312 -6.59 3.59 -30.22
N LEU A 313 -6.81 3.20 -31.49
CA LEU A 313 -8.10 2.65 -31.92
C LEU A 313 -8.44 1.32 -31.24
N GLY A 314 -7.44 0.59 -30.74
CA GLY A 314 -7.61 -0.62 -29.94
C GLY A 314 -7.68 -0.37 -28.42
N ILE A 315 -7.54 0.87 -27.95
CA ILE A 315 -7.55 1.22 -26.53
C ILE A 315 -8.88 1.87 -26.16
N PRO A 316 -9.59 1.39 -25.13
CA PRO A 316 -10.81 2.04 -24.65
C PRO A 316 -10.52 3.40 -24.02
N THR A 317 -11.01 4.48 -24.65
CA THR A 317 -10.91 5.85 -24.11
C THR A 317 -12.27 6.56 -24.12
N GLN A 318 -12.36 7.68 -23.41
CA GLN A 318 -13.60 8.47 -23.32
C GLN A 318 -14.01 9.05 -24.68
N LEU A 319 -13.04 9.49 -25.49
CA LEU A 319 -13.27 10.14 -26.79
C LEU A 319 -12.90 9.24 -27.97
N TYR A 320 -12.97 7.91 -27.81
CA TYR A 320 -12.62 6.90 -28.83
C TYR A 320 -13.24 7.20 -30.22
N SER A 321 -14.48 7.69 -30.26
CA SER A 321 -15.18 8.07 -31.50
C SER A 321 -14.57 9.29 -32.20
N GLN A 322 -14.05 10.26 -31.45
CA GLN A 322 -13.39 11.43 -32.00
C GLN A 322 -12.04 11.06 -32.61
N HIS A 323 -11.27 10.17 -31.96
CA HIS A 323 -10.01 9.66 -32.50
C HIS A 323 -10.22 8.97 -33.84
N PHE A 324 -11.28 8.17 -33.96
CA PHE A 324 -11.61 7.50 -35.21
C PHE A 324 -12.07 8.46 -36.31
N GLN A 325 -12.80 9.53 -35.97
CA GLN A 325 -13.11 10.57 -36.94
C GLN A 325 -11.84 11.29 -37.43
N LYS A 326 -10.93 11.65 -36.51
CA LYS A 326 -9.65 12.28 -36.86
C LYS A 326 -8.76 11.36 -37.70
N PHE A 327 -8.80 10.04 -37.46
CA PHE A 327 -8.16 9.05 -38.32
C PHE A 327 -8.73 9.04 -39.74
N LYS A 328 -10.06 9.06 -39.89
CA LYS A 328 -10.71 9.15 -41.21
C LYS A 328 -10.27 10.43 -41.94
N ASP A 329 -10.26 11.55 -41.24
CA ASP A 329 -9.81 12.83 -41.80
C ASP A 329 -8.32 12.77 -42.21
N HIS A 330 -7.47 12.13 -41.41
CA HIS A 330 -6.06 11.91 -41.74
C HIS A 330 -5.89 11.08 -43.03
N VAL A 331 -6.62 9.97 -43.16
CA VAL A 331 -6.56 9.10 -44.35
C VAL A 331 -7.09 9.81 -45.61
N GLN A 332 -8.17 10.58 -45.47
CA GLN A 332 -8.78 11.32 -46.59
C GLN A 332 -7.91 12.47 -47.09
N ASN A 333 -7.21 13.16 -46.18
CA ASN A 333 -6.41 14.34 -46.53
C ASN A 333 -4.98 14.02 -46.97
N ASN A 334 -4.48 12.80 -46.74
CA ASN A 334 -3.11 12.40 -47.08
C ASN A 334 -3.05 11.34 -48.18
N HIS A 335 -1.91 11.24 -48.87
CA HIS A 335 -1.71 10.21 -49.88
C HIS A 335 -1.25 8.89 -49.21
N PRO A 336 -1.84 7.71 -49.54
CA PRO A 336 -1.55 6.44 -48.88
C PRO A 336 -0.07 6.04 -48.80
N ARG A 337 0.73 6.42 -49.80
CA ARG A 337 2.18 6.18 -49.83
C ARG A 337 2.96 6.83 -48.66
N TYR A 338 2.46 7.93 -48.08
CA TYR A 338 3.19 8.65 -47.03
C TYR A 338 2.84 8.20 -45.61
N PHE A 339 1.69 7.54 -45.43
CA PHE A 339 1.24 7.08 -44.12
C PHE A 339 1.22 5.55 -43.97
N LEU A 340 1.23 4.79 -45.07
CA LEU A 340 1.35 3.34 -45.01
C LEU A 340 2.82 2.92 -45.06
N SER A 341 3.15 1.80 -44.41
CA SER A 341 4.45 1.15 -44.64
C SER A 341 4.54 0.65 -46.09
N GLU A 342 5.76 0.54 -46.63
CA GLU A 342 5.94 0.01 -48.00
C GLU A 342 5.35 -1.39 -48.16
N GLU A 343 5.46 -2.22 -47.12
CA GLU A 343 4.91 -3.57 -47.08
C GLU A 343 3.38 -3.55 -47.14
N GLU A 344 2.73 -2.78 -46.27
CA GLU A 344 1.27 -2.67 -46.23
C GLU A 344 0.72 -2.03 -47.51
N PHE A 345 1.40 -1.01 -48.03
CA PHE A 345 1.03 -0.36 -49.29
C PHE A 345 1.05 -1.35 -50.47
N VAL A 346 2.11 -2.16 -50.58
CA VAL A 346 2.22 -3.19 -51.63
C VAL A 346 1.18 -4.28 -51.44
N GLN A 347 0.95 -4.73 -50.20
CA GLN A 347 -0.06 -5.75 -49.90
C GLN A 347 -1.46 -5.30 -50.30
N LEU A 348 -1.86 -4.07 -49.93
CA LEU A 348 -3.16 -3.51 -50.28
C LEU A 348 -3.33 -3.36 -51.79
N ARG A 349 -2.28 -2.94 -52.50
CA ARG A 349 -2.30 -2.86 -53.98
C ARG A 349 -2.49 -4.24 -54.61
N VAL A 350 -1.80 -5.27 -54.09
CA VAL A 350 -1.99 -6.66 -54.56
C VAL A 350 -3.40 -7.16 -54.27
N GLU A 351 -3.94 -6.90 -53.08
CA GLU A 351 -5.31 -7.29 -52.71
C GLU A 351 -6.36 -6.61 -53.59
N LEU A 352 -6.22 -5.32 -53.88
CA LEU A 352 -7.10 -4.57 -54.77
C LEU A 352 -7.01 -5.10 -56.22
N SER A 353 -5.82 -5.45 -56.69
CA SER A 353 -5.64 -6.05 -58.02
C SER A 353 -6.32 -7.42 -58.13
N LYS A 354 -6.16 -8.30 -57.14
CA LYS A 354 -6.85 -9.60 -57.05
C LYS A 354 -8.36 -9.45 -56.95
N SER A 355 -8.86 -8.50 -56.16
CA SER A 355 -10.29 -8.23 -56.01
C SER A 355 -10.90 -7.69 -57.30
N SER A 356 -10.19 -6.80 -58.01
CA SER A 356 -10.61 -6.31 -59.32
C SER A 356 -10.60 -7.39 -60.40
N LEU A 357 -9.61 -8.29 -60.38
CA LEU A 357 -9.55 -9.45 -61.27
C LEU A 357 -10.67 -10.45 -60.96
N SER A 358 -10.94 -10.72 -59.67
CA SER A 358 -12.04 -11.59 -59.25
C SER A 358 -13.42 -11.03 -59.59
N ALA A 359 -13.59 -9.71 -59.56
CA ALA A 359 -14.83 -9.04 -59.98
C ALA A 359 -15.04 -9.06 -61.50
N MET A 360 -13.97 -9.20 -62.30
CA MET A 360 -14.05 -9.34 -63.76
C MET A 360 -14.28 -10.78 -64.24
N VAL A 361 -14.13 -11.79 -63.36
CA VAL A 361 -14.26 -13.22 -63.71
C VAL A 361 -15.67 -13.78 -63.36
N GLY A 362 -16.66 -12.91 -63.16
CA GLY A 362 -18.05 -13.30 -62.91
C GLY A 362 -18.89 -13.47 -64.18
N GLU A 363 -19.33 -14.72 -64.40
CA GLU A 363 -20.49 -15.19 -65.20
C GLU A 363 -20.36 -15.67 -66.65
N ASP A 364 -19.23 -15.54 -67.36
CA ASP A 364 -19.02 -16.33 -68.58
C ASP A 364 -17.56 -16.76 -68.71
N GLY A 365 -17.36 -18.08 -68.65
CA GLY A 365 -16.05 -18.70 -68.68
C GLY A 365 -15.38 -18.58 -70.04
N GLU A 366 -14.58 -17.54 -70.24
CA GLU A 366 -13.39 -17.57 -71.09
C GLU A 366 -12.28 -16.71 -70.48
N PRO A 367 -11.06 -17.25 -70.29
CA PRO A 367 -9.93 -16.45 -69.82
C PRO A 367 -9.38 -15.61 -70.98
N SER A 368 -9.78 -14.34 -71.06
CA SER A 368 -9.01 -13.38 -71.86
C SER A 368 -7.73 -13.04 -71.10
N VAL A 369 -6.64 -13.67 -71.52
CA VAL A 369 -5.28 -13.39 -71.08
C VAL A 369 -4.88 -12.01 -71.62
N ALA A 370 -5.23 -10.96 -70.89
CA ALA A 370 -4.48 -9.71 -70.93
C ALA A 370 -3.34 -9.85 -69.91
N GLN A 371 -2.21 -10.36 -70.38
CA GLN A 371 -0.91 -10.16 -69.71
C GLN A 371 -0.60 -8.65 -69.71
N GLU A 372 -1.06 -7.93 -68.69
CA GLU A 372 -0.22 -6.88 -68.11
C GLU A 372 0.49 -7.51 -66.91
N GLU A 373 1.64 -8.14 -67.21
CA GLU A 373 2.66 -8.46 -66.21
C GLU A 373 3.09 -7.17 -65.50
N LEU A 374 2.52 -6.85 -64.33
CA LEU A 374 3.18 -5.93 -63.40
C LEU A 374 2.78 -6.31 -61.97
N PRO A 375 3.68 -6.95 -61.21
CA PRO A 375 4.24 -6.29 -60.02
C PRO A 375 5.74 -6.61 -59.81
N PRO A 376 6.57 -5.75 -59.16
CA PRO A 376 6.20 -4.94 -58.00
C PRO A 376 6.71 -3.48 -57.96
N GLY A 377 5.88 -2.58 -57.43
CA GLY A 377 6.33 -1.73 -56.32
C GLY A 377 6.84 -0.31 -56.57
N THR A 378 7.10 0.18 -57.79
CA THR A 378 7.69 1.53 -57.92
C THR A 378 7.13 2.46 -59.00
N GLU A 379 6.33 1.99 -59.94
CA GLU A 379 5.81 2.86 -61.00
C GLU A 379 4.33 3.20 -60.78
N ASP A 380 4.05 4.49 -60.77
CA ASP A 380 2.69 5.04 -60.74
C ASP A 380 1.94 4.62 -62.01
N LEU A 381 0.68 4.16 -61.87
CA LEU A 381 -0.16 3.82 -63.04
C LEU A 381 -0.13 4.96 -64.06
N ALA A 382 0.13 4.66 -65.34
CA ALA A 382 0.31 5.69 -66.36
C ALA A 382 -0.91 6.63 -66.52
N ASP A 383 -2.12 6.10 -66.31
CA ASP A 383 -3.38 6.84 -66.40
C ASP A 383 -3.69 7.62 -65.09
N PRO A 384 -3.75 8.97 -65.13
CA PRO A 384 -4.14 9.80 -63.99
C PRO A 384 -5.50 9.42 -63.37
N ALA A 385 -6.49 9.00 -64.18
CA ALA A 385 -7.81 8.65 -63.66
C ALA A 385 -7.77 7.34 -62.86
N LYS A 386 -7.04 6.33 -63.36
CA LYS A 386 -6.86 5.06 -62.65
C LYS A 386 -6.08 5.24 -61.35
N ARG A 387 -5.11 6.16 -61.29
CA ARG A 387 -4.39 6.51 -60.05
C ARG A 387 -5.32 7.07 -58.99
N VAL A 388 -6.18 8.02 -59.35
CA VAL A 388 -7.14 8.60 -58.41
C VAL A 388 -8.09 7.54 -57.87
N THR A 389 -8.60 6.63 -58.72
CA THR A 389 -9.46 5.54 -58.27
C THR A 389 -8.72 4.53 -57.40
N GLU A 390 -7.46 4.20 -57.71
CA GLU A 390 -6.64 3.31 -56.87
C GLU A 390 -6.43 3.93 -55.49
N ILE A 391 -6.01 5.20 -55.42
CA ILE A 391 -5.81 5.93 -54.17
C ILE A 391 -7.09 5.95 -53.34
N GLU A 392 -8.24 6.21 -53.96
CA GLU A 392 -9.51 6.26 -53.24
C GLU A 392 -9.95 4.89 -52.75
N ASN A 393 -9.74 3.83 -53.54
CA ASN A 393 -10.00 2.45 -53.12
C ASN A 393 -9.08 2.02 -51.97
N MET A 394 -7.80 2.42 -51.99
CA MET A 394 -6.86 2.17 -50.89
C MET A 394 -7.31 2.87 -49.61
N ARG A 395 -7.72 4.15 -49.69
CA ARG A 395 -8.27 4.88 -48.54
C ARG A 395 -9.48 4.20 -47.94
N HIS A 396 -10.43 3.75 -48.79
CA HIS A 396 -11.60 3.00 -48.33
C HIS A 396 -11.21 1.70 -47.63
N LYS A 397 -10.26 0.93 -48.21
CA LYS A 397 -9.83 -0.34 -47.62
C LYS A 397 -9.14 -0.16 -46.27
N VAL A 398 -8.30 0.87 -46.12
CA VAL A 398 -7.67 1.23 -44.85
C VAL A 398 -8.72 1.59 -43.80
N ILE A 399 -9.70 2.43 -44.15
CA ILE A 399 -10.78 2.81 -43.22
C ILE A 399 -11.62 1.59 -42.84
N GLU A 400 -11.97 0.73 -43.79
CA GLU A 400 -12.74 -0.50 -43.55
C GLU A 400 -12.03 -1.42 -42.57
N SER A 401 -10.73 -1.70 -42.78
CA SER A 401 -9.94 -2.54 -41.90
C SER A 401 -9.90 -2.01 -40.46
N ARG A 402 -9.70 -0.70 -40.27
CA ARG A 402 -9.66 -0.09 -38.94
C ARG A 402 -11.05 0.11 -38.31
N GLN A 403 -12.12 0.13 -39.12
CA GLN A 403 -13.50 0.18 -38.63
C GLN A 403 -13.86 -1.06 -37.80
N GLU A 404 -13.35 -2.24 -38.16
CA GLU A 404 -13.57 -3.47 -37.39
C GLU A 404 -12.96 -3.38 -35.98
N VAL A 405 -11.71 -2.90 -35.90
CA VAL A 405 -11.01 -2.65 -34.62
C VAL A 405 -11.78 -1.62 -33.78
N PHE A 406 -12.22 -0.53 -34.41
CA PHE A 406 -13.05 0.48 -33.76
C PHE A 406 -14.35 -0.10 -33.20
N ASN A 407 -15.07 -0.93 -33.97
CA ASN A 407 -16.33 -1.53 -33.53
C ASN A 407 -16.12 -2.45 -32.31
N HIS A 408 -15.01 -3.20 -32.30
CA HIS A 408 -14.64 -4.02 -31.15
C HIS A 408 -14.34 -3.14 -29.92
N ASN A 409 -13.54 -2.10 -30.09
CA ASN A 409 -13.21 -1.17 -29.01
C ASN A 409 -14.45 -0.43 -28.47
N GLU A 410 -15.38 -0.02 -29.34
CA GLU A 410 -16.66 0.57 -28.96
C GLU A 410 -17.46 -0.33 -28.02
N HIS A 411 -17.49 -1.64 -28.30
CA HIS A 411 -18.13 -2.61 -27.43
C HIS A 411 -17.44 -2.70 -26.06
N GLU A 412 -16.10 -2.70 -26.04
CA GLU A 412 -15.31 -2.69 -24.80
C GLU A 412 -15.48 -1.41 -23.99
N VAL A 413 -15.59 -0.24 -24.64
CA VAL A 413 -15.92 1.03 -24.01
C VAL A 413 -17.32 1.00 -23.40
N SER A 414 -18.31 0.49 -24.14
CA SER A 414 -19.70 0.43 -23.70
C SER A 414 -19.87 -0.38 -22.40
N LYS A 415 -19.14 -1.50 -22.27
CA LYS A 415 -19.13 -2.32 -21.04
C LYS A 415 -18.66 -1.55 -19.80
N ARG A 416 -17.79 -0.56 -19.98
CA ARG A 416 -17.07 0.14 -18.91
C ARG A 416 -17.56 1.56 -18.66
N TRP A 417 -18.35 2.08 -19.58
CA TRP A 417 -18.82 3.47 -19.57
C TRP A 417 -19.47 3.86 -18.24
N ALA A 418 -20.40 3.05 -17.74
CA ALA A 418 -21.11 3.34 -16.50
C ALA A 418 -20.16 3.43 -15.28
N PHE A 419 -19.15 2.57 -15.21
CA PHE A 419 -18.15 2.60 -14.14
C PHE A 419 -17.27 3.84 -14.23
N GLU A 420 -16.78 4.17 -15.44
CA GLU A 420 -15.90 5.33 -15.67
C GLU A 420 -16.64 6.67 -15.48
N GLU A 421 -17.94 6.72 -15.79
CA GLU A 421 -18.82 7.86 -15.49
C GLU A 421 -19.09 7.99 -13.98
N GLY A 422 -19.19 6.88 -13.26
CA GLY A 422 -19.31 6.84 -11.80
C GLY A 422 -18.11 7.42 -11.05
N ILE A 423 -16.93 7.49 -11.68
CA ILE A 423 -15.71 8.05 -11.11
C ILE A 423 -15.71 9.58 -11.25
N LYS A 424 -16.13 10.27 -10.18
CA LYS A 424 -16.13 11.75 -10.15
C LYS A 424 -14.76 12.35 -9.84
N ARG A 425 -13.94 11.66 -9.05
CA ARG A 425 -12.60 12.14 -8.65
C ARG A 425 -11.53 11.09 -8.96
N PRO A 426 -10.89 11.15 -10.14
CA PRO A 426 -9.84 10.19 -10.55
C PRO A 426 -8.47 10.50 -9.94
N TYR A 427 -8.30 11.65 -9.28
CA TYR A 427 -7.04 12.09 -8.69
C TYR A 427 -7.06 11.95 -7.15
N PHE A 428 -5.86 11.91 -6.56
CA PHE A 428 -5.72 11.85 -5.11
C PHE A 428 -6.15 13.14 -4.42
N HIS A 429 -6.89 13.01 -3.31
CA HIS A 429 -7.11 14.09 -2.36
C HIS A 429 -7.43 13.50 -0.99
N VAL A 430 -6.91 14.13 0.07
CA VAL A 430 -7.12 13.76 1.49
C VAL A 430 -8.59 13.73 1.95
N LYS A 431 -9.49 14.47 1.29
CA LYS A 431 -10.93 14.44 1.61
C LYS A 431 -11.48 13.06 1.29
N ALA A 432 -12.22 12.48 2.24
CA ALA A 432 -12.87 11.19 2.04
C ALA A 432 -13.76 11.19 0.79
N LEU A 433 -13.67 10.14 0.00
CA LEU A 433 -14.60 9.78 -1.05
C LEU A 433 -15.96 9.37 -0.46
N GLU A 434 -17.00 9.63 -1.24
CA GLU A 434 -18.35 9.16 -0.96
C GLU A 434 -18.42 7.62 -1.08
N LYS A 435 -19.27 6.99 -0.26
CA LYS A 435 -19.46 5.54 -0.28
C LYS A 435 -19.89 5.02 -1.66
N THR A 436 -20.66 5.80 -2.41
CA THR A 436 -21.08 5.49 -3.78
C THR A 436 -19.89 5.33 -4.73
N GLN A 437 -18.88 6.19 -4.62
CA GLN A 437 -17.66 6.10 -5.42
C GLN A 437 -16.79 4.92 -4.99
N LEU A 438 -16.72 4.63 -3.68
CA LEU A 438 -16.00 3.45 -3.18
C LEU A 438 -16.63 2.14 -3.67
N ASN A 439 -17.96 2.06 -3.67
CA ASN A 439 -18.69 0.92 -4.24
C ASN A 439 -18.46 0.79 -5.74
N ASN A 440 -18.53 1.90 -6.49
CA ASN A 440 -18.23 1.91 -7.92
C ASN A 440 -16.83 1.38 -8.23
N TRP A 441 -15.80 1.81 -7.49
CA TRP A 441 -14.44 1.27 -7.63
C TRP A 441 -14.38 -0.23 -7.32
N ARG A 442 -15.09 -0.69 -6.29
CA ARG A 442 -15.12 -2.10 -5.90
C ARG A 442 -15.73 -2.98 -6.99
N GLU A 443 -16.89 -2.57 -7.50
CA GLU A 443 -17.62 -3.27 -8.56
C GLU A 443 -16.83 -3.24 -9.88
N TYR A 444 -16.20 -2.11 -10.21
CA TYR A 444 -15.38 -2.00 -11.42
C TYR A 444 -14.13 -2.90 -11.36
N LEU A 445 -13.46 -2.94 -10.20
CA LEU A 445 -12.33 -3.85 -10.00
C LEU A 445 -12.77 -5.32 -10.08
N GLU A 446 -13.92 -5.68 -9.54
CA GLU A 446 -14.48 -7.04 -9.66
C GLU A 446 -14.78 -7.40 -11.12
N PHE A 447 -15.41 -6.48 -11.85
CA PHE A 447 -15.67 -6.64 -13.27
C PHE A 447 -14.41 -6.89 -14.09
N GLU A 448 -13.35 -6.10 -13.91
CA GLU A 448 -12.09 -6.31 -14.64
C GLU A 448 -11.35 -7.58 -14.19
N ILE A 449 -11.41 -7.95 -12.90
CA ILE A 449 -10.82 -9.21 -12.44
C ILE A 449 -11.49 -10.42 -13.12
N GLU A 450 -12.80 -10.36 -13.36
CA GLU A 450 -13.54 -11.46 -13.97
C GLU A 450 -13.46 -11.49 -15.50
N ASN A 451 -13.36 -10.33 -16.16
CA ASN A 451 -13.54 -10.22 -17.62
C ASN A 451 -12.36 -9.58 -18.36
N GLY A 452 -11.46 -8.90 -17.64
CA GLY A 452 -10.35 -8.14 -18.21
C GLY A 452 -9.07 -8.97 -18.37
N THR A 453 -8.10 -8.42 -19.10
CA THR A 453 -6.74 -9.00 -19.13
C THR A 453 -5.99 -8.62 -17.86
N PRO A 454 -5.02 -9.43 -17.40
CA PRO A 454 -4.31 -9.11 -16.17
C PRO A 454 -3.56 -7.77 -16.19
N GLU A 455 -3.02 -7.35 -17.34
CA GLU A 455 -2.42 -6.03 -17.51
C GLU A 455 -3.43 -4.93 -17.17
N ARG A 456 -4.65 -5.08 -17.68
CA ARG A 456 -5.73 -4.13 -17.48
C ARG A 456 -6.19 -4.09 -16.01
N VAL A 457 -6.24 -5.24 -15.35
CA VAL A 457 -6.54 -5.33 -13.92
C VAL A 457 -5.49 -4.58 -13.10
N VAL A 458 -4.20 -4.80 -13.38
CA VAL A 458 -3.08 -4.11 -12.72
C VAL A 458 -3.16 -2.60 -12.93
N VAL A 459 -3.37 -2.14 -14.16
CA VAL A 459 -3.54 -0.71 -14.47
C VAL A 459 -4.73 -0.13 -13.70
N LEU A 460 -5.88 -0.82 -13.68
CA LEU A 460 -7.05 -0.34 -12.95
C LEU A 460 -6.81 -0.27 -11.45
N PHE A 461 -6.10 -1.24 -10.86
CA PHE A 461 -5.70 -1.18 -9.45
C PHE A 461 -4.81 0.02 -9.17
N GLU A 462 -3.76 0.27 -9.95
CA GLU A 462 -2.89 1.43 -9.76
C GLU A 462 -3.66 2.76 -9.92
N ARG A 463 -4.60 2.85 -10.88
CA ARG A 463 -5.52 4.00 -11.03
C ARG A 463 -6.40 4.17 -9.78
N CYS A 464 -7.00 3.09 -9.31
CA CYS A 464 -7.85 3.10 -8.12
C CYS A 464 -7.06 3.58 -6.89
N LEU A 465 -5.83 3.07 -6.71
CA LEU A 465 -4.98 3.42 -5.59
C LEU A 465 -4.54 4.89 -5.62
N ILE A 466 -4.51 5.56 -6.77
CA ILE A 466 -4.30 7.02 -6.81
C ILE A 466 -5.46 7.74 -6.12
N ALA A 467 -6.71 7.49 -6.50
CA ALA A 467 -7.86 8.15 -5.89
C ALA A 467 -8.16 7.66 -4.45
N CYS A 468 -7.87 6.38 -4.19
CA CYS A 468 -8.26 5.65 -2.98
C CYS A 468 -7.07 5.30 -2.07
N ALA A 469 -5.92 5.99 -2.17
CA ALA A 469 -4.71 5.65 -1.42
C ALA A 469 -4.91 5.56 0.11
N LEU A 470 -5.88 6.29 0.67
CA LEU A 470 -6.15 6.32 2.11
C LEU A 470 -7.06 5.18 2.61
N TYR A 471 -7.49 4.28 1.72
CA TYR A 471 -8.40 3.18 2.03
C TYR A 471 -7.67 1.84 1.95
N GLU A 472 -7.36 1.26 3.12
CA GLU A 472 -6.60 0.01 3.21
C GLU A 472 -7.24 -1.17 2.46
N GLU A 473 -8.57 -1.18 2.30
CA GLU A 473 -9.30 -2.25 1.63
C GLU A 473 -8.86 -2.49 0.18
N PHE A 474 -8.53 -1.44 -0.58
CA PHE A 474 -8.10 -1.58 -1.98
C PHE A 474 -6.67 -2.08 -2.08
N TRP A 475 -5.78 -1.64 -1.18
CA TRP A 475 -4.40 -2.15 -1.09
C TRP A 475 -4.39 -3.64 -0.76
N ILE A 476 -5.21 -4.05 0.21
CA ILE A 476 -5.34 -5.46 0.61
C ILE A 476 -5.92 -6.28 -0.54
N LYS A 477 -6.93 -5.77 -1.24
CA LYS A 477 -7.52 -6.45 -2.40
C LYS A 477 -6.49 -6.60 -3.54
N TYR A 478 -5.68 -5.59 -3.78
CA TYR A 478 -4.63 -5.65 -4.79
C TYR A 478 -3.53 -6.65 -4.43
N ALA A 479 -3.05 -6.63 -3.18
CA ALA A 479 -2.10 -7.61 -2.67
C ALA A 479 -2.64 -9.04 -2.85
N LYS A 480 -3.90 -9.30 -2.48
CA LYS A 480 -4.53 -10.62 -2.67
C LYS A 480 -4.62 -11.04 -4.14
N TYR A 481 -4.91 -10.10 -5.05
CA TYR A 481 -4.90 -10.40 -6.47
C TYR A 481 -3.50 -10.84 -6.92
N LEU A 482 -2.45 -10.13 -6.49
CA LEU A 482 -1.06 -10.43 -6.86
C LEU A 482 -0.47 -11.69 -6.20
N GLU A 483 -1.06 -12.23 -5.11
CA GLU A 483 -0.57 -13.44 -4.43
C GLU A 483 -0.47 -14.65 -5.37
N GLY A 484 -1.34 -14.72 -6.39
CA GLY A 484 -1.31 -15.77 -7.41
C GLY A 484 -0.28 -15.57 -8.52
N PHE A 485 0.35 -14.38 -8.60
CA PHE A 485 1.18 -13.97 -9.74
C PHE A 485 2.61 -13.62 -9.37
N SER A 486 2.83 -12.80 -8.34
CA SER A 486 4.17 -12.30 -7.99
C SER A 486 4.30 -11.96 -6.51
N THR A 487 5.17 -12.70 -5.81
CA THR A 487 5.48 -12.44 -4.39
C THR A 487 6.17 -11.09 -4.19
N ASP A 488 7.04 -10.68 -5.12
CA ASP A 488 7.71 -9.38 -5.09
C ASP A 488 6.74 -8.23 -5.36
N GLY A 489 5.76 -8.45 -6.25
CA GLY A 489 4.64 -7.53 -6.47
C GLY A 489 3.83 -7.28 -5.18
N VAL A 490 3.44 -8.36 -4.48
CA VAL A 490 2.72 -8.27 -3.19
C VAL A 490 3.55 -7.49 -2.16
N ARG A 491 4.85 -7.80 -2.04
CA ARG A 491 5.76 -7.08 -1.15
C ARG A 491 5.83 -5.59 -1.48
N HIS A 492 5.94 -5.24 -2.76
CA HIS A 492 5.97 -3.86 -3.21
C HIS A 492 4.69 -3.11 -2.83
N VAL A 493 3.52 -3.72 -3.07
CA VAL A 493 2.21 -3.14 -2.72
C VAL A 493 2.10 -2.89 -1.23
N PHE A 494 2.44 -3.86 -0.37
CA PHE A 494 2.41 -3.66 1.07
C PHE A 494 3.38 -2.60 1.54
N LYS A 495 4.61 -2.59 1.02
CA LYS A 495 5.62 -1.58 1.35
C LYS A 495 5.12 -0.18 0.98
N LYS A 496 4.59 0.01 -0.23
CA LYS A 496 4.03 1.29 -0.71
C LYS A 496 2.86 1.74 0.17
N ALA A 497 1.94 0.83 0.50
CA ALA A 497 0.81 1.13 1.36
C ALA A 497 1.25 1.56 2.77
N CYS A 498 2.13 0.78 3.42
CA CYS A 498 2.48 0.95 4.82
C CYS A 498 3.50 2.06 5.06
N THR A 499 4.49 2.24 4.17
CA THR A 499 5.57 3.21 4.41
C THR A 499 5.24 4.63 3.98
N ILE A 500 4.33 4.79 3.01
CA ILE A 500 3.97 6.07 2.41
C ILE A 500 2.56 6.50 2.87
N HIS A 501 1.53 5.74 2.48
CA HIS A 501 0.14 6.24 2.54
C HIS A 501 -0.57 5.95 3.87
N LEU A 502 -0.29 4.81 4.50
CA LEU A 502 -1.05 4.28 5.64
C LEU A 502 -0.18 3.92 6.86
N PRO A 503 0.85 4.71 7.25
CA PRO A 503 1.84 4.34 8.28
C PRO A 503 1.26 4.07 9.67
N LYS A 504 0.05 4.59 9.96
CA LYS A 504 -0.63 4.44 11.25
C LYS A 504 -1.82 3.48 11.21
N LYS A 505 -1.97 2.68 10.15
CA LYS A 505 -3.06 1.69 10.05
C LYS A 505 -2.58 0.29 10.45
N PRO A 506 -3.00 -0.26 11.60
CA PRO A 506 -2.44 -1.52 12.12
C PRO A 506 -2.79 -2.74 11.28
N SER A 507 -4.00 -2.77 10.70
CA SER A 507 -4.52 -3.97 10.02
C SER A 507 -3.62 -4.39 8.86
N ILE A 508 -3.34 -3.46 7.95
CA ILE A 508 -2.49 -3.71 6.78
C ILE A 508 -1.04 -4.05 7.14
N HIS A 509 -0.47 -3.43 8.18
CA HIS A 509 0.88 -3.76 8.66
C HIS A 509 0.96 -5.18 9.24
N VAL A 510 -0.07 -5.60 9.99
CA VAL A 510 -0.12 -6.96 10.54
C VAL A 510 -0.27 -7.99 9.42
N MET A 511 -1.03 -7.67 8.36
CA MET A 511 -1.10 -8.51 7.16
C MET A 511 0.24 -8.57 6.43
N TRP A 512 0.93 -7.45 6.25
CA TRP A 512 2.26 -7.42 5.63
C TRP A 512 3.28 -8.25 6.43
N ALA A 513 3.32 -8.09 7.76
CA ALA A 513 4.22 -8.88 8.61
C ALA A 513 3.89 -10.39 8.54
N ALA A 514 2.60 -10.76 8.46
CA ALA A 514 2.19 -12.15 8.28
C ALA A 514 2.59 -12.71 6.91
N PHE A 515 2.48 -11.90 5.85
CA PHE A 515 2.95 -12.24 4.52
C PHE A 515 4.47 -12.51 4.51
N GLU A 516 5.28 -11.60 5.07
CA GLU A 516 6.73 -11.80 5.13
C GLU A 516 7.12 -13.02 5.97
N GLU A 517 6.41 -13.27 7.07
CA GLU A 517 6.59 -14.49 7.85
C GLU A 517 6.27 -15.76 7.03
N GLN A 518 5.22 -15.74 6.22
CA GLN A 518 4.84 -16.85 5.33
C GLN A 518 5.88 -17.08 4.23
N GLN A 519 6.52 -16.02 3.73
CA GLN A 519 7.61 -16.12 2.75
C GLN A 519 8.97 -16.49 3.38
N GLY A 520 9.05 -16.58 4.73
CA GLY A 520 10.27 -16.91 5.47
C GLY A 520 11.16 -15.71 5.83
N ASN A 521 10.75 -14.48 5.51
CA ASN A 521 11.48 -13.25 5.82
C ASN A 521 11.15 -12.75 7.25
N ILE A 522 11.63 -13.48 8.25
CA ILE A 522 11.27 -13.24 9.65
C ILE A 522 11.81 -11.90 10.17
N GLU A 523 13.02 -11.52 9.79
CA GLU A 523 13.66 -10.27 10.17
C GLU A 523 12.88 -9.06 9.65
N GLU A 524 12.34 -9.18 8.43
CA GLU A 524 11.49 -8.16 7.82
C GLU A 524 10.19 -8.01 8.65
N ALA A 525 9.51 -9.12 8.95
CA ALA A 525 8.31 -9.14 9.80
C ALA A 525 8.55 -8.52 11.19
N GLN A 526 9.68 -8.80 11.84
CA GLN A 526 10.06 -8.21 13.13
C GLN A 526 10.18 -6.68 13.04
N ARG A 527 10.88 -6.18 12.01
CA ARG A 527 11.08 -4.74 11.81
C ARG A 527 9.78 -4.03 11.45
N ILE A 528 8.88 -4.63 10.66
CA ILE A 528 7.55 -4.07 10.36
C ILE A 528 6.76 -3.87 11.65
N LEU A 529 6.70 -4.91 12.49
CA LEU A 529 5.94 -4.84 13.74
C LEU A 529 6.57 -3.90 14.76
N LYS A 530 7.91 -3.80 14.80
CA LYS A 530 8.62 -2.82 15.64
C LYS A 530 8.30 -1.39 15.19
N PHE A 531 8.40 -1.10 13.89
CA PHE A 531 8.03 0.19 13.33
C PHE A 531 6.57 0.57 13.66
N LEU A 532 5.63 -0.37 13.49
CA LEU A 532 4.23 -0.14 13.82
C LEU A 532 4.01 0.20 15.31
N GLU A 533 4.76 -0.44 16.20
CA GLU A 533 4.68 -0.17 17.63
C GLU A 533 5.24 1.21 17.99
N GLU A 534 6.31 1.64 17.33
CA GLU A 534 6.86 3.00 17.47
C GLU A 534 5.90 4.06 16.91
N ALA A 535 5.24 3.76 15.79
CA ALA A 535 4.26 4.64 15.16
C ALA A 535 2.94 4.75 15.95
N ILE A 536 2.55 3.68 16.68
CA ILE A 536 1.32 3.62 17.48
C ILE A 536 1.60 3.02 18.87
N PRO A 537 2.23 3.79 19.78
CA PRO A 537 2.56 3.31 21.12
C PRO A 537 1.32 2.92 21.92
N GLY A 538 1.42 1.82 22.69
CA GLY A 538 0.35 1.35 23.57
C GLY A 538 -0.70 0.44 22.91
N LEU A 539 -0.57 0.15 21.62
CA LEU A 539 -1.46 -0.80 20.94
C LEU A 539 -1.08 -2.25 21.26
N ALA A 540 -1.73 -2.85 22.27
CA ALA A 540 -1.45 -4.20 22.75
C ALA A 540 -1.45 -5.29 21.66
N LEU A 541 -2.28 -5.14 20.62
CA LEU A 541 -2.31 -6.05 19.47
C LEU A 541 -0.92 -6.23 18.83
N VAL A 542 -0.17 -5.13 18.66
CA VAL A 542 1.13 -5.14 17.98
C VAL A 542 2.16 -5.88 18.82
N ARG A 543 2.25 -5.54 20.11
CA ARG A 543 3.14 -6.22 21.07
C ARG A 543 2.84 -7.72 21.12
N LEU A 544 1.57 -8.13 21.18
CA LEU A 544 1.19 -9.54 21.17
C LEU A 544 1.52 -10.25 19.86
N ARG A 545 1.48 -9.55 18.72
CA ARG A 545 1.88 -10.09 17.42
C ARG A 545 3.39 -10.32 17.38
N ARG A 546 4.20 -9.38 17.88
CA ARG A 546 5.67 -9.52 18.03
C ARG A 546 6.03 -10.72 18.91
N VAL A 547 5.40 -10.83 20.09
CA VAL A 547 5.60 -11.97 21.01
C VAL A 547 5.23 -13.30 20.34
N SER A 548 4.14 -13.33 19.57
CA SER A 548 3.71 -14.54 18.88
C SER A 548 4.65 -14.94 17.74
N LEU A 549 5.26 -13.97 17.05
CA LEU A 549 6.29 -14.19 16.03
C LEU A 549 7.55 -14.83 16.65
N GLU A 550 8.09 -14.23 17.73
CA GLU A 550 9.24 -14.81 18.45
C GLU A 550 8.95 -16.23 18.95
N ARG A 551 7.75 -16.46 19.47
CA ARG A 551 7.32 -17.78 19.93
C ARG A 551 7.31 -18.81 18.79
N ARG A 552 6.80 -18.46 17.60
CA ARG A 552 6.76 -19.39 16.45
C ARG A 552 8.15 -19.68 15.90
N ARG A 553 9.08 -18.73 16.00
CA ARG A 553 10.50 -18.91 15.66
C ARG A 553 11.26 -19.77 16.68
N GLY A 554 10.70 -20.02 17.86
CA GLY A 554 11.35 -20.74 18.96
C GLY A 554 12.19 -19.85 19.89
N ASN A 555 12.20 -18.53 19.69
CA ASN A 555 12.89 -17.58 20.55
C ASN A 555 12.04 -17.25 21.80
N MET A 556 12.04 -18.17 22.77
CA MET A 556 11.24 -18.03 23.99
C MET A 556 11.75 -16.90 24.89
N GLU A 557 13.06 -16.66 24.91
CA GLU A 557 13.67 -15.58 25.69
C GLU A 557 13.26 -14.21 25.14
N GLY A 558 13.30 -14.03 23.82
CA GLY A 558 12.81 -12.81 23.17
C GLY A 558 11.32 -12.56 23.42
N ALA A 559 10.49 -13.60 23.35
CA ALA A 559 9.07 -13.51 23.68
C ALA A 559 8.82 -13.09 25.14
N GLU A 560 9.61 -13.61 26.09
CA GLU A 560 9.56 -13.23 27.49
C GLU A 560 9.99 -11.78 27.71
N ALA A 561 11.12 -11.38 27.12
CA ALA A 561 11.68 -10.04 27.23
C ALA A 561 10.70 -8.97 26.73
N LEU A 562 10.03 -9.20 25.59
CA LEU A 562 9.05 -8.28 25.04
C LEU A 562 7.86 -8.02 25.96
N LEU A 563 7.39 -9.06 26.67
CA LEU A 563 6.28 -8.94 27.63
C LEU A 563 6.73 -8.25 28.93
N ARG A 564 7.95 -8.52 29.39
CA ARG A 564 8.54 -7.83 30.55
C ARG A 564 8.73 -6.34 30.29
N GLU A 565 9.32 -5.99 29.14
CA GLU A 565 9.46 -4.61 28.68
C GLU A 565 8.09 -3.92 28.63
N ALA A 566 7.07 -4.58 28.10
CA ALA A 566 5.71 -4.03 28.05
C ALA A 566 5.08 -3.80 29.44
N MET A 567 5.40 -4.66 30.43
CA MET A 567 4.98 -4.45 31.82
C MET A 567 5.70 -3.26 32.46
N GLU A 568 6.98 -3.06 32.15
CA GLU A 568 7.79 -1.96 32.67
C GLU A 568 7.42 -0.61 32.04
N SER A 569 7.11 -0.60 30.75
CA SER A 569 6.69 0.60 30.01
C SER A 569 5.20 0.93 30.14
N ALA A 570 4.42 0.10 30.85
CA ALA A 570 2.98 0.27 30.99
C ALA A 570 2.64 1.59 31.69
N LYS A 571 1.70 2.35 31.12
CA LYS A 571 1.29 3.66 31.67
C LYS A 571 0.22 3.53 32.73
N SER A 572 -0.51 2.42 32.72
CA SER A 572 -1.61 2.16 33.65
C SER A 572 -1.44 0.83 34.38
N SER A 573 -1.95 0.77 35.60
CA SER A 573 -2.01 -0.46 36.39
C SER A 573 -2.75 -1.58 35.66
N VAL A 574 -3.84 -1.23 34.94
CA VAL A 574 -4.64 -2.17 34.15
C VAL A 574 -3.82 -2.77 33.00
N GLU A 575 -3.02 -1.95 32.31
CA GLU A 575 -2.13 -2.40 31.22
C GLU A 575 -1.00 -3.30 31.74
N MET A 576 -0.37 -2.94 32.85
CA MET A 576 0.63 -3.77 33.51
C MET A 576 0.05 -5.13 33.91
N SER A 577 -1.11 -5.12 34.56
CA SER A 577 -1.86 -6.33 34.93
C SER A 577 -2.20 -7.20 33.72
N PHE A 578 -2.58 -6.59 32.60
CA PHE A 578 -2.85 -7.31 31.35
C PHE A 578 -1.61 -8.04 30.83
N TYR A 579 -0.46 -7.35 30.72
CA TYR A 579 0.78 -7.97 30.23
C TYR A 579 1.32 -9.01 31.21
N ALA A 580 1.17 -8.81 32.52
CA ALA A 580 1.53 -9.80 33.54
C ALA A 580 0.76 -11.12 33.37
N VAL A 581 -0.55 -11.04 33.11
CA VAL A 581 -1.37 -12.23 32.80
C VAL A 581 -0.87 -12.93 31.53
N LYS A 582 -0.53 -12.18 30.48
CA LYS A 582 -0.02 -12.75 29.24
C LYS A 582 1.35 -13.41 29.43
N LEU A 583 2.23 -12.80 30.21
CA LEU A 583 3.54 -13.34 30.58
C LEU A 583 3.41 -14.64 31.39
N ALA A 584 2.58 -14.63 32.44
CA ALA A 584 2.33 -15.81 33.25
C ALA A 584 1.77 -16.97 32.41
N ARG A 585 0.82 -16.69 31.51
CA ARG A 585 0.26 -17.68 30.57
C ARG A 585 1.32 -18.25 29.60
N HIS A 586 2.20 -17.40 29.08
CA HIS A 586 3.31 -17.84 28.24
C HIS A 586 4.26 -18.77 29.00
N LEU A 587 4.68 -18.37 30.21
CA LEU A 587 5.58 -19.15 31.05
C LEU A 587 4.99 -20.53 31.42
N ILE A 588 3.71 -20.60 31.78
CA ILE A 588 3.09 -21.87 32.17
C ILE A 588 2.74 -22.77 30.97
N LYS A 589 2.10 -22.24 29.93
CA LYS A 589 1.60 -23.07 28.81
C LYS A 589 2.68 -23.41 27.80
N VAL A 590 3.69 -22.56 27.63
CA VAL A 590 4.75 -22.76 26.64
C VAL A 590 6.04 -23.26 27.30
N GLN A 591 6.56 -22.55 28.29
CA GLN A 591 7.83 -22.91 28.94
C GLN A 591 7.69 -23.93 30.09
N ARG A 592 6.46 -24.27 30.49
CA ARG A 592 6.16 -25.19 31.63
C ARG A 592 6.80 -24.77 32.95
N SER A 593 7.02 -23.47 33.15
CA SER A 593 7.66 -22.93 34.36
C SER A 593 6.62 -22.31 35.30
N LEU A 594 6.11 -23.13 36.21
CA LEU A 594 5.08 -22.69 37.16
C LEU A 594 5.61 -21.70 38.20
N SER A 595 6.79 -21.97 38.76
CA SER A 595 7.41 -21.09 39.76
C SER A 595 7.64 -19.67 39.25
N LYS A 596 8.11 -19.53 37.99
CA LYS A 596 8.26 -18.22 37.34
C LYS A 596 6.91 -17.56 37.09
N ALA A 597 5.91 -18.29 36.61
CA ALA A 597 4.58 -17.74 36.35
C ALA A 597 3.89 -17.25 37.65
N LYS A 598 3.97 -18.02 38.74
CA LYS A 598 3.48 -17.63 40.07
C LYS A 598 4.18 -16.38 40.59
N LYS A 599 5.51 -16.32 40.46
CA LYS A 599 6.30 -15.13 40.83
C LYS A 599 5.84 -13.88 40.09
N VAL A 600 5.67 -13.96 38.77
CA VAL A 600 5.18 -12.82 37.95
C VAL A 600 3.80 -12.34 38.40
N LEU A 601 2.86 -13.26 38.67
CA LEU A 601 1.52 -12.90 39.11
C LEU A 601 1.52 -12.26 40.51
N LEU A 602 2.32 -12.78 41.44
CA LEU A 602 2.44 -12.20 42.79
C LEU A 602 3.06 -10.80 42.74
N GLU A 603 4.14 -10.60 41.97
CA GLU A 603 4.75 -9.28 41.76
C GLU A 603 3.75 -8.28 41.14
N ALA A 604 2.92 -8.73 40.20
CA ALA A 604 1.87 -7.90 39.62
C ALA A 604 0.75 -7.58 40.62
N ILE A 605 0.37 -8.53 41.49
CA ILE A 605 -0.65 -8.33 42.54
C ILE A 605 -0.16 -7.32 43.60
N GLU A 606 1.12 -7.33 43.95
CA GLU A 606 1.69 -6.36 44.87
C GLU A 606 1.54 -4.92 44.34
N LYS A 607 1.64 -4.75 43.02
CA LYS A 607 1.49 -3.47 42.33
C LYS A 607 0.02 -3.11 42.07
N ASP A 608 -0.83 -4.11 41.76
CA ASP A 608 -2.25 -3.94 41.46
C ASP A 608 -3.12 -4.92 42.26
N GLN A 609 -3.54 -4.49 43.45
CA GLN A 609 -4.42 -5.28 44.33
C GLN A 609 -5.90 -5.18 43.93
N THR A 610 -6.23 -4.40 42.89
CA THR A 610 -7.62 -4.16 42.46
C THR A 610 -8.05 -5.03 41.29
N SER A 611 -7.09 -5.66 40.60
CA SER A 611 -7.34 -6.47 39.41
C SER A 611 -7.81 -7.90 39.75
N SER A 612 -9.10 -8.16 39.58
CA SER A 612 -9.67 -9.51 39.71
C SER A 612 -9.06 -10.52 38.73
N LYS A 613 -8.58 -10.06 37.57
CA LYS A 613 -7.99 -10.93 36.55
C LYS A 613 -6.65 -11.54 36.99
N LEU A 614 -5.85 -10.82 37.80
CA LEU A 614 -4.60 -11.36 38.34
C LEU A 614 -4.86 -12.53 39.30
N TYR A 615 -5.78 -12.34 40.25
CA TYR A 615 -6.17 -13.38 41.20
C TYR A 615 -6.81 -14.59 40.52
N LEU A 616 -7.65 -14.37 39.49
CA LEU A 616 -8.24 -15.48 38.72
C LEU A 616 -7.18 -16.32 38.01
N ASN A 617 -6.18 -15.69 37.38
CA ASN A 617 -5.13 -16.44 36.67
C ASN A 617 -4.17 -17.12 37.65
N LEU A 618 -3.94 -16.55 38.83
CA LEU A 618 -3.17 -17.21 39.89
C LEU A 618 -3.91 -18.47 40.38
N LEU A 619 -5.21 -18.36 40.60
CA LEU A 619 -6.04 -19.47 41.02
C LEU A 619 -6.13 -20.58 39.96
N GLU A 620 -6.25 -20.22 38.68
CA GLU A 620 -6.19 -21.16 37.55
C GLU A 620 -4.85 -21.93 37.52
N LEU A 621 -3.75 -21.26 37.86
CA LEU A 621 -2.43 -21.86 37.94
C LEU A 621 -2.35 -22.90 39.07
N GLU A 622 -2.83 -22.58 40.27
CA GLU A 622 -2.83 -23.52 41.41
C GLU A 622 -3.74 -24.73 41.16
N PHE A 623 -4.90 -24.53 40.51
CA PHE A 623 -5.78 -25.64 40.11
C PHE A 623 -5.14 -26.59 39.10
N SER A 624 -4.26 -26.07 38.23
CA SER A 624 -3.65 -26.87 37.17
C SER A 624 -2.62 -27.89 37.66
N GLU A 625 -2.12 -27.75 38.90
CA GLU A 625 -1.14 -28.67 39.51
C GLU A 625 -1.77 -29.82 40.31
N GLY A 626 -3.11 -29.84 40.46
CA GLY A 626 -3.83 -30.89 41.16
C GLY A 626 -4.51 -30.36 42.43
N VAL A 627 -5.84 -30.44 42.43
CA VAL A 627 -6.72 -29.83 43.44
C VAL A 627 -6.45 -30.30 44.87
N GLN A 628 -6.17 -31.60 45.07
CA GLN A 628 -5.94 -32.16 46.41
C GLN A 628 -4.52 -31.91 46.93
N GLN A 629 -3.53 -31.77 46.04
CA GLN A 629 -2.13 -31.57 46.43
C GLN A 629 -1.86 -30.11 46.82
N ASN A 630 -2.58 -29.18 46.19
CA ASN A 630 -2.43 -27.74 46.39
C ASN A 630 -3.60 -27.10 47.15
N GLU A 631 -4.43 -27.88 47.88
CA GLU A 631 -5.58 -27.36 48.63
C GLU A 631 -5.20 -26.15 49.52
N ALA A 632 -4.08 -26.23 50.23
CA ALA A 632 -3.60 -25.14 51.08
C ALA A 632 -3.22 -23.86 50.29
N GLU A 633 -2.58 -24.01 49.13
CA GLU A 633 -2.17 -22.89 48.28
C GLU A 633 -3.36 -22.25 47.54
N ILE A 634 -4.34 -23.07 47.14
CA ILE A 634 -5.61 -22.62 46.57
C ILE A 634 -6.39 -21.79 47.60
N LEU A 635 -6.51 -22.28 48.83
CA LEU A 635 -7.16 -21.55 49.92
C LEU A 635 -6.42 -20.26 50.25
N ALA A 636 -5.08 -20.28 50.23
CA ALA A 636 -4.28 -19.06 50.40
C ALA A 636 -4.52 -18.04 49.26
N CYS A 637 -4.76 -18.48 48.03
CA CYS A 637 -5.12 -17.60 46.91
C CYS A 637 -6.50 -16.98 47.09
N PHE A 638 -7.50 -17.78 47.49
CA PHE A 638 -8.84 -17.27 47.82
C PHE A 638 -8.80 -16.25 48.96
N ASP A 639 -8.11 -16.57 50.06
CA ASP A 639 -7.96 -15.67 51.20
C ASP A 639 -7.28 -14.35 50.81
N ARG A 640 -6.24 -14.43 49.96
CA ARG A 640 -5.56 -13.24 49.45
C ARG A 640 -6.50 -12.37 48.59
N ALA A 641 -7.33 -13.00 47.75
CA ALA A 641 -8.32 -12.29 46.94
C ALA A 641 -9.39 -11.61 47.83
N LEU A 642 -9.86 -12.29 48.89
CA LEU A 642 -10.88 -11.75 49.80
C LEU A 642 -10.38 -10.58 50.65
N ARG A 643 -9.09 -10.60 51.03
CA ARG A 643 -8.44 -9.53 51.80
C ARG A 643 -7.96 -8.35 50.94
N SER A 644 -8.02 -8.48 49.62
CA SER A 644 -7.56 -7.44 48.69
C SER A 644 -8.45 -6.18 48.70
N SER A 645 -7.96 -5.11 48.08
CA SER A 645 -8.71 -3.87 47.84
C SER A 645 -9.62 -3.94 46.61
N MET A 646 -9.94 -5.14 46.10
CA MET A 646 -10.85 -5.31 44.97
C MET A 646 -12.28 -4.83 45.26
N PRO A 647 -13.05 -4.46 44.22
CA PRO A 647 -14.47 -4.16 44.34
C PRO A 647 -15.22 -5.25 45.12
N LEU A 648 -16.15 -4.85 45.98
CA LEU A 648 -16.87 -5.75 46.88
C LEU A 648 -17.59 -6.87 46.11
N GLU A 649 -18.14 -6.56 44.94
CA GLU A 649 -18.77 -7.54 44.06
C GLU A 649 -17.81 -8.63 43.60
N SER A 650 -16.61 -8.25 43.14
CA SER A 650 -15.57 -9.22 42.77
C SER A 650 -15.17 -10.09 43.97
N ARG A 651 -15.00 -9.50 45.17
CA ARG A 651 -14.69 -10.25 46.39
C ARG A 651 -15.81 -11.23 46.77
N ILE A 652 -17.07 -10.86 46.60
CA ILE A 652 -18.21 -11.77 46.79
C ILE A 652 -18.14 -12.94 45.81
N THR A 653 -17.83 -12.70 44.53
CA THR A 653 -17.68 -13.79 43.55
C THR A 653 -16.53 -14.73 43.93
N PHE A 654 -15.40 -14.22 44.42
CA PHE A 654 -14.32 -15.07 44.94
C PHE A 654 -14.75 -15.85 46.19
N SER A 655 -15.57 -15.26 47.05
CA SER A 655 -16.11 -15.94 48.24
C SER A 655 -17.05 -17.08 47.85
N GLN A 656 -17.90 -16.87 46.85
CA GLN A 656 -18.78 -17.91 46.30
C GLN A 656 -17.96 -19.06 45.74
N ARG A 657 -16.95 -18.76 44.90
CA ARG A 657 -16.06 -19.78 44.33
C ARG A 657 -15.25 -20.54 45.39
N LYS A 658 -14.88 -19.88 46.49
CA LYS A 658 -14.19 -20.53 47.64
C LYS A 658 -15.10 -21.56 48.30
N VAL A 659 -16.37 -21.22 48.49
CA VAL A 659 -17.38 -22.14 49.05
C VAL A 659 -17.66 -23.30 48.10
N GLU A 660 -17.88 -23.02 46.81
CA GLU A 660 -18.04 -24.07 45.78
C GLU A 660 -16.86 -25.04 45.78
N PHE A 661 -15.63 -24.51 45.81
CA PHE A 661 -14.42 -25.33 45.87
C PHE A 661 -14.35 -26.24 47.10
N LEU A 662 -14.66 -25.70 48.29
CA LEU A 662 -14.63 -26.45 49.54
C LEU A 662 -15.77 -27.48 49.64
N GLU A 663 -16.90 -27.23 48.98
CA GLU A 663 -18.02 -28.19 48.88
C GLU A 663 -17.65 -29.37 47.96
N ASP A 664 -17.02 -29.08 46.82
CA ASP A 664 -16.65 -30.11 45.83
C ASP A 664 -15.42 -30.92 46.23
N PHE A 665 -14.42 -30.27 46.85
CA PHE A 665 -13.08 -30.85 47.04
C PHE A 665 -12.51 -30.73 48.46
N GLY A 666 -13.20 -30.05 49.38
CA GLY A 666 -12.66 -29.75 50.71
C GLY A 666 -12.44 -30.99 51.57
N SER A 667 -11.34 -30.98 52.32
CA SER A 667 -10.99 -32.07 53.24
C SER A 667 -11.56 -31.90 54.66
N ASP A 668 -11.90 -30.67 55.07
CA ASP A 668 -12.42 -30.33 56.41
C ASP A 668 -13.70 -29.48 56.35
N ILE A 669 -14.79 -30.04 56.89
CA ILE A 669 -16.10 -29.40 56.99
C ILE A 669 -16.07 -28.09 57.79
N ASN A 670 -15.17 -27.95 58.77
CA ASN A 670 -15.08 -26.74 59.58
C ASN A 670 -14.59 -25.55 58.77
N VAL A 671 -13.71 -25.79 57.78
CA VAL A 671 -13.20 -24.77 56.86
C VAL A 671 -14.32 -24.32 55.91
N LEU A 672 -15.18 -25.25 55.46
CA LEU A 672 -16.37 -24.93 54.66
C LEU A 672 -17.37 -24.07 55.43
N VAL A 673 -17.68 -24.42 56.69
CA VAL A 673 -18.58 -23.64 57.54
C VAL A 673 -18.04 -22.22 57.75
N ALA A 674 -16.74 -22.07 58.02
CA ALA A 674 -16.11 -20.76 58.16
C ALA A 674 -16.18 -19.93 56.86
N ALA A 675 -16.03 -20.56 55.70
CA ALA A 675 -16.17 -19.89 54.40
C ALA A 675 -17.62 -19.41 54.12
N TYR A 676 -18.63 -20.20 54.50
CA TYR A 676 -20.04 -19.78 54.43
C TYR A 676 -20.33 -18.57 55.34
N GLU A 677 -19.77 -18.53 56.55
CA GLU A 677 -19.90 -17.38 57.46
C GLU A 677 -19.26 -16.12 56.89
N GLU A 678 -18.06 -16.25 56.31
CA GLU A 678 -17.36 -15.16 55.61
C GLU A 678 -18.18 -14.63 54.42
N GLN A 679 -18.76 -15.51 53.61
CA GLN A 679 -19.63 -15.15 52.49
C GLN A 679 -20.88 -14.38 52.95
N GLN A 680 -21.57 -14.86 53.99
CA GLN A 680 -22.74 -14.17 54.53
C GLN A 680 -22.41 -12.78 55.06
N LYS A 681 -21.23 -12.61 55.67
CA LYS A 681 -20.76 -11.31 56.15
C LYS A 681 -20.55 -10.33 54.98
N LEU A 682 -19.88 -10.76 53.91
CA LEU A 682 -19.66 -9.94 52.72
C LEU A 682 -20.97 -9.58 51.99
N GLN A 683 -21.92 -10.51 51.93
CA GLN A 683 -23.25 -10.25 51.37
C GLN A 683 -24.04 -9.22 52.19
N LYS A 684 -24.05 -9.34 53.52
CA LYS A 684 -24.68 -8.35 54.42
C LYS A 684 -24.05 -6.96 54.29
N GLU A 685 -22.73 -6.89 54.13
CA GLU A 685 -22.01 -5.64 53.87
C GLU A 685 -22.47 -5.00 52.55
N SER A 686 -22.59 -5.79 51.47
CA SER A 686 -23.09 -5.33 50.16
C SER A 686 -24.53 -4.82 50.23
N GLU A 687 -25.42 -5.57 50.88
CA GLU A 687 -26.81 -5.14 51.09
C GLU A 687 -26.92 -3.86 51.94
N SER A 688 -26.03 -3.70 52.93
CA SER A 688 -26.02 -2.49 53.77
C SER A 688 -25.57 -1.26 52.99
N LEU A 689 -24.64 -1.42 52.04
CA LEU A 689 -24.17 -0.36 51.15
C LEU A 689 -25.24 0.00 50.12
N LYS A 690 -25.96 -1.00 49.56
CA LYS A 690 -27.13 -0.77 48.69
C LYS A 690 -28.23 0.01 49.41
N ARG A 691 -28.60 -0.41 50.64
CA ARG A 691 -29.57 0.31 51.48
C ARG A 691 -29.13 1.74 51.84
N LYS A 692 -27.83 1.98 52.05
CA LYS A 692 -27.30 3.34 52.29
C LYS A 692 -27.33 4.22 51.04
N ALA A 693 -27.09 3.66 49.87
CA ALA A 693 -27.19 4.37 48.59
C ALA A 693 -28.64 4.72 48.25
N GLU A 694 -29.59 3.83 48.53
CA GLU A 694 -31.03 4.08 48.35
C GLU A 694 -31.59 5.12 49.34
N ASN A 695 -31.06 5.19 50.56
CA ASN A 695 -31.46 6.15 51.59
C ASN A 695 -30.76 7.52 51.48
N GLY A 696 -29.85 7.71 50.50
CA GLY A 696 -29.03 8.91 50.34
C GLY A 696 -29.56 9.94 49.32
N TYR A 697 -30.74 9.73 48.72
CA TYR A 697 -31.36 10.72 47.83
C TYR A 697 -32.16 11.75 48.64
N ASP A 698 -31.46 12.73 49.22
CA ASP A 698 -32.05 13.98 49.72
C ASP A 698 -31.89 15.06 48.64
N SER A 699 -33.01 15.48 48.06
CA SER A 699 -33.13 16.45 46.95
C SER A 699 -32.87 17.91 47.39
N SER A 700 -32.01 18.16 48.39
CA SER A 700 -31.87 19.48 49.00
C SER A 700 -30.45 20.07 49.07
N GLN A 701 -29.45 19.47 48.41
CA GLN A 701 -28.13 20.10 48.22
C GLN A 701 -27.69 20.11 46.76
N GLU A 702 -28.30 21.00 45.97
CA GLU A 702 -27.67 21.52 44.75
C GLU A 702 -26.67 22.63 45.15
N SER A 703 -25.42 22.51 44.71
CA SER A 703 -24.53 23.66 44.57
C SER A 703 -24.27 23.91 43.08
N ASP A 704 -24.42 25.16 42.70
CA ASP A 704 -24.83 25.66 41.38
C ASP A 704 -23.67 25.76 40.37
N ALA A 705 -22.92 24.67 40.13
CA ALA A 705 -21.72 24.72 39.28
C ALA A 705 -21.62 23.70 38.13
N LYS A 706 -22.61 22.80 37.93
CA LYS A 706 -22.59 21.88 36.76
C LYS A 706 -23.98 21.61 36.18
N ARG A 707 -24.63 22.67 35.70
CA ARG A 707 -25.55 22.53 34.55
C ARG A 707 -24.75 22.68 33.27
N GLN A 708 -24.14 21.61 32.78
CA GLN A 708 -24.08 21.36 31.34
C GLN A 708 -23.65 19.92 31.01
N ARG A 709 -24.53 19.28 30.24
CA ARG A 709 -24.35 18.10 29.37
C ARG A 709 -24.23 16.74 30.05
N VAL A 710 -25.42 16.21 30.35
CA VAL A 710 -25.80 14.86 29.94
C VAL A 710 -25.86 14.86 28.41
N ASP A 711 -25.16 13.93 27.77
CA ASP A 711 -25.56 13.20 26.55
C ASP A 711 -24.38 12.35 26.07
N ASP A 712 -24.26 11.11 26.58
CA ASP A 712 -23.62 10.03 25.84
C ASP A 712 -24.09 8.64 26.36
N PRO A 713 -24.96 7.90 25.63
CA PRO A 713 -25.41 6.57 26.02
C PRO A 713 -24.35 5.47 25.78
N SER A 714 -23.18 5.80 25.20
CA SER A 714 -22.13 4.82 24.86
C SER A 714 -21.38 4.24 26.07
N ALA A 715 -21.38 4.90 27.23
CA ALA A 715 -20.60 4.47 28.39
C ALA A 715 -21.27 3.36 29.23
N VAL A 716 -22.61 3.24 29.16
CA VAL A 716 -23.36 2.24 29.94
C VAL A 716 -23.33 0.86 29.25
N ALA A 717 -23.23 0.82 27.92
CA ALA A 717 -23.12 -0.41 27.15
C ALA A 717 -21.76 -1.12 27.32
N ALA A 718 -20.68 -0.37 27.54
CA ALA A 718 -19.33 -0.93 27.75
C ALA A 718 -19.20 -1.70 29.07
N ASN A 719 -19.87 -1.25 30.13
CA ASN A 719 -19.87 -1.97 31.42
C ASN A 719 -20.79 -3.20 31.39
N ALA A 720 -21.95 -3.13 30.71
CA ALA A 720 -22.89 -4.25 30.63
C ALA A 720 -22.38 -5.45 29.81
N MET A 721 -21.53 -5.23 28.79
CA MET A 721 -20.90 -6.33 28.03
C MET A 721 -19.79 -7.04 28.82
N THR A 722 -19.21 -6.40 29.83
CA THR A 722 -18.11 -6.97 30.63
C THR A 722 -18.63 -7.96 31.68
N ASP A 723 -19.84 -7.75 32.20
CA ASP A 723 -20.46 -8.59 33.23
C ASP A 723 -21.05 -9.91 32.69
N MET A 724 -21.52 -9.93 31.44
CA MET A 724 -22.15 -11.13 30.88
C MET A 724 -21.14 -12.21 30.45
N GLN A 725 -19.85 -11.88 30.36
CA GLN A 725 -18.77 -12.80 29.99
C GLN A 725 -18.09 -13.49 31.19
N ALA A 726 -18.46 -13.13 32.42
CA ALA A 726 -17.89 -13.68 33.64
C ALA A 726 -18.44 -15.07 34.04
N ASN A 727 -19.44 -15.58 33.32
CA ASN A 727 -20.26 -16.72 33.76
C ASN A 727 -20.19 -18.00 32.89
N SER A 728 -19.15 -18.18 32.06
CA SER A 728 -18.98 -19.44 31.29
C SER A 728 -17.60 -20.05 31.50
N SER A 729 -17.56 -21.08 32.35
CA SER A 729 -16.50 -22.09 32.44
C SER A 729 -16.66 -23.13 31.33
N ALA A 730 -16.37 -22.73 30.09
CA ALA A 730 -16.07 -23.67 29.01
C ALA A 730 -15.31 -22.93 27.90
N TYR A 731 -14.12 -23.46 27.59
CA TYR A 731 -13.32 -23.26 26.40
C TYR A 731 -13.84 -22.24 25.38
N ASN A 732 -13.09 -21.15 25.19
CA ASN A 732 -13.10 -20.54 23.87
C ASN A 732 -11.78 -19.86 23.50
N TYR A 733 -11.11 -20.47 22.51
CA TYR A 733 -10.13 -19.81 21.65
C TYR A 733 -10.78 -18.65 20.81
N ASN A 734 -12.09 -18.42 20.94
CA ASN A 734 -12.86 -17.44 20.17
C ASN A 734 -12.45 -15.98 20.33
N TRP A 735 -11.74 -15.56 21.37
CA TRP A 735 -11.33 -14.14 21.45
C TRP A 735 -10.44 -13.73 20.27
N TYR A 736 -9.58 -14.64 19.79
CA TYR A 736 -8.73 -14.39 18.62
C TYR A 736 -9.48 -14.52 17.29
N GLN A 737 -10.57 -15.30 17.23
CA GLN A 737 -11.38 -15.48 16.02
C GLN A 737 -12.55 -14.50 15.90
N GLN A 738 -13.17 -14.02 16.99
CA GLN A 738 -14.26 -13.05 16.92
C GLN A 738 -13.80 -11.65 16.48
N GLN A 739 -12.55 -11.28 16.75
CA GLN A 739 -11.98 -10.04 16.22
C GLN A 739 -11.51 -10.16 14.75
N TYR A 740 -11.40 -11.37 14.21
CA TYR A 740 -10.97 -11.64 12.83
C TYR A 740 -12.08 -12.22 11.93
N GLY A 741 -13.17 -12.75 12.49
CA GLY A 741 -14.32 -13.31 11.77
C GLY A 741 -15.47 -12.32 11.54
N GLY A 742 -15.43 -11.14 12.17
CA GLY A 742 -16.40 -10.06 11.96
C GLY A 742 -16.04 -9.05 10.86
N TRP A 743 -14.84 -9.16 10.27
CA TRP A 743 -14.35 -8.23 9.24
C TRP A 743 -14.47 -8.78 7.81
N GLY A 744 -15.36 -9.77 7.61
CA GLY A 744 -15.57 -10.45 6.32
C GLY A 744 -17.01 -10.55 5.83
N GLN A 745 -18.04 -10.42 6.68
CA GLN A 745 -19.44 -10.43 6.23
C GLN A 745 -20.38 -9.72 7.22
N ASN A 746 -21.01 -8.64 6.73
CA ASN A 746 -22.21 -7.97 7.22
C ASN A 746 -22.26 -7.43 8.67
N SER A 747 -21.98 -6.13 8.82
CA SER A 747 -22.91 -5.22 9.50
C SER A 747 -22.70 -3.77 9.08
N TRP A 748 -23.62 -3.30 8.24
CA TRP A 748 -23.82 -1.92 7.88
C TRP A 748 -24.58 -1.18 8.99
N GLY A 749 -24.13 0.04 9.32
CA GLY A 749 -25.03 1.11 9.74
C GLY A 749 -25.10 1.40 11.24
N GLN A 750 -24.14 2.18 11.75
CA GLN A 750 -24.38 3.30 12.68
C GLN A 750 -23.04 3.89 13.08
N TYR A 751 -22.68 5.05 12.51
CA TYR A 751 -21.89 6.12 13.13
C TYR A 751 -21.62 7.16 12.04
N ASN A 752 -22.61 8.02 11.80
CA ASN A 752 -22.41 9.30 11.12
C ASN A 752 -23.53 10.24 11.55
N GLN A 753 -23.40 10.79 12.74
CA GLN A 753 -24.18 11.94 13.18
C GLN A 753 -23.19 12.91 13.80
N TYR A 754 -23.30 14.19 13.41
CA TYR A 754 -22.40 15.32 13.70
C TYR A 754 -21.27 15.60 12.69
N ALA A 755 -21.66 16.15 11.53
CA ALA A 755 -20.88 17.20 10.83
C ALA A 755 -21.79 17.90 9.80
N GLN A 756 -22.64 18.80 10.28
CA GLN A 756 -23.39 19.74 9.44
C GLN A 756 -22.89 21.15 9.76
N TYR A 757 -22.70 21.96 8.72
CA TYR A 757 -22.21 23.36 8.67
C TYR A 757 -20.69 23.57 8.52
N ASN A 758 -20.23 23.66 7.26
CA ASN A 758 -19.77 24.94 6.70
C ASN A 758 -19.49 24.79 5.19
N GLN A 759 -20.31 25.46 4.38
CA GLN A 759 -20.02 25.74 2.97
C GLN A 759 -19.15 26.99 2.86
N TYR A 760 -18.23 27.00 1.90
CA TYR A 760 -17.97 28.04 0.87
C TYR A 760 -16.53 27.90 0.34
N TYR A 761 -16.35 28.18 -0.97
CA TYR A 761 -15.11 28.30 -1.80
C TYR A 761 -14.82 27.18 -2.83
N PRO A 762 -14.29 27.55 -4.03
CA PRO A 762 -14.67 27.04 -5.35
C PRO A 762 -13.64 26.05 -5.92
N PRO A 763 -13.97 25.35 -7.03
CA PRO A 763 -13.07 24.38 -7.67
C PRO A 763 -11.85 25.05 -8.34
N PRO A 764 -10.71 24.34 -8.47
CA PRO A 764 -9.56 24.82 -9.24
C PRO A 764 -9.90 24.83 -10.75
N PRO A 765 -9.28 25.72 -11.55
CA PRO A 765 -9.67 25.95 -12.93
C PRO A 765 -9.38 24.73 -13.82
N THR A 766 -10.32 24.47 -14.73
CA THR A 766 -10.36 23.42 -15.77
C THR A 766 -9.11 23.34 -16.62
#